data_AF-A0AB39KEK5-F1
#
_entry.id   AF-A0AB39KEK5-F1
#
_cell.length_a   1.000
_cell.length_b   1.000
_cell.length_c   1.000
_cell.angle_alpha   90.00
_cell.angle_beta   90.00
_cell.angle_gamma   90.00
#
_symmetry.space_group_name_H-M   'P 1'
#
loop_
_entity.id
_entity.type
_entity.pdbx_description
1 polymer ?
#
loop_
_entity_poly.entity_id
_entity_poly.type
_entity_poly.pdbx_seq_one_letter_code
_entity_poly.pdbx_strand_id
1 'polypeptide(L)'
;MPKIETEEQFLDLAEKFQKDYCLLRNHVVNTQFVDLSDDLREKAHALYKEAQQIYGYISSSRQLGKYYYLASLSYFACPTTSNTQELSSERYLILQASFLTYRQYQEFAKIDKAENKQKHVCDLFRYVSRYVLDSNHAELFQECSELLNRYVMYERNLKKEDRNQLFNIKDFKQVQAIEYLSALLIIFKRLDDRRVVHRQRKSKKSKVLQWPTKNELKKFREIKTGKQVDIGHNAKISIYDAALHKDEEGEVDLLDPEMEFYSEDEKSKNLNYILSDNATHLMRHRQRRHAPFVTNPHYLAPDILKQIVYVLRTELSGHWRDAAIAAACLLSLLTGLSPVALMDFNELIQDGILIQNGSSRRREYLLKLNLKITEQKIKSLNHVRWNEVMTHQLHLPSAWFDYIEQASNPLISSTHINTKLKNWLDNRFVGSITVEKLQAQLYFHIYYETYNEYLAHVIAGRDSQHHMPGIYYGGLPKTQLSSTYLAFLEKALTPHSTHFTEDTAELKILQQQFKVQSALSIGRIGSQLALEPNFVKEQFHILHRHCHENIQEDKHIINQLNAYACWMWHISLLSLASRPKKNLLGNLDDYCVELKLLYVNDKKNSKARKDGRFIPLSDFFIKTLQNYTAFLEQIIEAYGSFFRQVFAKKKITVNDLFGKVIFSKDILPITVKEWQSRKIKLIPLSRKWVNSYMQGVFPKNMYSNWLRHFDMNFLMHEQQEGKPALAFHLIQALYGHDQRDREAFHPHSSLIPNVYVQQARQQLQDNVKSLSIKHLERK
;
A
#
# COMPACT_ATOMS: atom_id res chain seq x y z
N MET A 1 35.66 35.84 -5.02
CA MET A 1 34.93 36.29 -6.23
C MET A 1 33.68 37.05 -5.78
N PRO A 2 33.23 38.09 -6.52
CA PRO A 2 32.01 38.82 -6.17
C PRO A 2 30.81 37.87 -6.14
N LYS A 3 29.97 38.00 -5.12
CA LYS A 3 28.79 37.17 -4.93
C LYS A 3 27.69 37.70 -5.86
N ILE A 4 27.05 36.84 -6.63
CA ILE A 4 25.90 37.25 -7.45
C ILE A 4 24.73 37.54 -6.50
N GLU A 5 24.26 38.79 -6.45
CA GLU A 5 23.24 39.25 -5.49
C GLU A 5 21.85 39.33 -6.11
N THR A 6 21.76 39.41 -7.44
CA THR A 6 20.50 39.57 -8.18
C THR A 6 20.36 38.54 -9.31
N GLU A 7 19.11 38.20 -9.65
CA GLU A 7 18.81 37.30 -10.76
C GLU A 7 19.22 37.88 -12.12
N GLU A 8 19.23 39.20 -12.26
CA GLU A 8 19.65 39.90 -13.49
C GLU A 8 21.16 39.71 -13.76
N GLN A 9 22.00 39.97 -12.75
CA GLN A 9 23.44 39.69 -12.82
C GLN A 9 23.75 38.22 -13.14
N PHE A 10 22.93 37.29 -12.61
CA PHE A 10 23.06 35.87 -12.94
C PHE A 10 22.77 35.58 -14.41
N LEU A 11 21.71 36.16 -14.97
CA LEU A 11 21.31 35.94 -16.37
C LEU A 11 22.34 36.51 -17.35
N ASP A 12 22.88 37.69 -17.07
CA ASP A 12 23.93 38.31 -17.89
C ASP A 12 25.20 37.46 -17.92
N LEU A 13 25.62 36.97 -16.75
CA LEU A 13 26.77 36.06 -16.65
C LEU A 13 26.50 34.71 -17.34
N ALA A 14 25.29 34.17 -17.21
CA ALA A 14 24.91 32.92 -17.86
C ALA A 14 24.91 33.04 -19.39
N GLU A 15 24.47 34.17 -19.94
CA GLU A 15 24.52 34.43 -21.38
C GLU A 15 25.97 34.52 -21.88
N LYS A 16 26.83 35.24 -21.15
CA LYS A 16 28.27 35.32 -21.45
C LYS A 16 28.92 33.94 -21.41
N PHE A 17 28.74 33.20 -20.32
CA PHE A 17 29.26 31.85 -20.14
C PHE A 17 28.84 30.93 -21.27
N GLN A 18 27.58 30.97 -21.71
CA GLN A 18 27.11 30.12 -22.79
C GLN A 18 27.78 30.44 -24.13
N LYS A 19 28.06 31.72 -24.42
CA LYS A 19 28.82 32.14 -25.62
C LYS A 19 30.25 31.61 -25.55
N ASP A 20 30.93 31.84 -24.44
CA ASP A 20 32.33 31.44 -24.25
C ASP A 20 32.48 29.90 -24.24
N TYR A 21 31.55 29.20 -23.59
CA TYR A 21 31.45 27.73 -23.60
C TYR A 21 31.36 27.17 -25.03
N CYS A 22 30.48 27.72 -25.86
CA CYS A 22 30.31 27.27 -27.25
C CYS A 22 31.55 27.53 -28.11
N LEU A 23 32.24 28.66 -27.92
CA LEU A 23 33.46 29.01 -28.66
C LEU A 23 34.60 28.03 -28.36
N LEU A 24 34.66 27.51 -27.13
CA LEU A 24 35.73 26.61 -26.71
C LEU A 24 35.53 25.15 -27.10
N ARG A 25 34.35 24.77 -27.60
CA ARG A 25 34.00 23.36 -27.89
C ARG A 25 35.06 22.62 -28.70
N ASN A 26 35.43 23.13 -29.88
CA ASN A 26 36.34 22.41 -30.78
C ASN A 26 37.77 22.28 -30.23
N HIS A 27 38.22 23.28 -29.46
CA HIS A 27 39.54 23.27 -28.84
C HIS A 27 39.58 22.31 -27.63
N VAL A 28 38.55 22.37 -26.78
CA VAL A 28 38.46 21.58 -25.56
C VAL A 28 38.20 20.10 -25.86
N VAL A 29 37.23 19.79 -26.73
CA VAL A 29 36.90 18.40 -27.05
C VAL A 29 38.12 17.67 -27.63
N ASN A 30 38.95 18.29 -28.46
CA ASN A 30 40.04 17.61 -29.18
C ASN A 30 41.40 17.60 -28.47
N THR A 31 41.55 18.28 -27.33
CA THR A 31 42.84 18.42 -26.63
C THR A 31 42.78 17.67 -25.29
N GLN A 32 43.76 16.82 -24.99
CA GLN A 32 43.87 16.21 -23.65
C GLN A 32 44.37 17.24 -22.63
N PHE A 33 44.06 17.04 -21.35
CA PHE A 33 44.42 18.00 -20.30
C PHE A 33 45.94 18.27 -20.23
N VAL A 34 46.76 17.24 -20.44
CA VAL A 34 48.23 17.32 -20.44
C VAL A 34 48.80 18.11 -21.63
N ASP A 35 48.04 18.22 -22.72
CA ASP A 35 48.44 18.86 -23.97
C ASP A 35 47.86 20.28 -24.13
N LEU A 36 47.27 20.84 -23.06
CA LEU A 36 46.70 22.19 -23.07
C LEU A 36 47.80 23.23 -23.28
N SER A 37 47.73 23.97 -24.39
CA SER A 37 48.51 25.19 -24.59
C SER A 37 48.17 26.24 -23.51
N ASP A 38 49.10 27.14 -23.22
CA ASP A 38 48.91 28.19 -22.21
C ASP A 38 47.66 29.05 -22.51
N ASP A 39 47.45 29.43 -23.77
CA ASP A 39 46.26 30.18 -24.21
C ASP A 39 44.95 29.42 -23.98
N LEU A 40 44.90 28.12 -24.28
CA LEU A 40 43.69 27.32 -24.05
C LEU A 40 43.45 27.05 -22.57
N ARG A 41 44.52 26.91 -21.78
CA ARG A 41 44.46 26.75 -20.33
C ARG A 41 43.91 28.00 -19.65
N GLU A 42 44.36 29.18 -20.07
CA GLU A 42 43.82 30.46 -19.58
C GLU A 42 42.33 30.61 -19.90
N LYS A 43 41.92 30.31 -21.14
CA LYS A 43 40.52 30.36 -21.55
C LYS A 43 39.64 29.36 -20.80
N ALA A 44 40.11 28.12 -20.61
CA ALA A 44 39.39 27.10 -19.84
C ALA A 44 39.29 27.50 -18.34
N HIS A 45 40.31 28.13 -17.79
CA HIS A 45 40.30 28.62 -16.42
C HIS A 45 39.38 29.84 -16.23
N ALA A 46 39.30 30.74 -17.22
CA ALA A 46 38.32 31.82 -17.23
C ALA A 46 36.89 31.26 -17.25
N LEU A 47 36.63 30.27 -18.11
CA LEU A 47 35.34 29.58 -18.17
C LEU A 47 35.00 28.86 -16.85
N TYR A 48 35.99 28.26 -16.19
CA TYR A 48 35.83 27.64 -14.87
C TYR A 48 35.38 28.64 -13.80
N LYS A 49 35.96 29.84 -13.77
CA LYS A 49 35.58 30.91 -12.83
C LYS A 49 34.13 31.36 -13.03
N GLU A 50 33.69 31.47 -14.29
CA GLU A 50 32.30 31.80 -14.61
C GLU A 50 31.35 30.67 -14.22
N ALA A 51 31.71 29.42 -14.55
CA ALA A 51 30.95 28.23 -14.16
C ALA A 51 30.80 28.11 -12.64
N GLN A 52 31.84 28.44 -11.86
CA GLN A 52 31.80 28.40 -10.40
C GLN A 52 30.78 29.38 -9.83
N GLN A 53 30.70 30.59 -10.40
CA GLN A 53 29.71 31.60 -9.99
C GLN A 53 28.29 31.18 -10.39
N ILE A 54 28.12 30.68 -11.61
CA ILE A 54 26.82 30.20 -12.11
C ILE A 54 26.32 29.04 -11.25
N TYR A 55 27.15 28.03 -11.04
CA TYR A 55 26.79 26.87 -10.24
C TYR A 55 26.56 27.24 -8.76
N GLY A 56 27.43 28.10 -8.21
CA GLY A 56 27.30 28.61 -6.85
C GLY A 56 25.99 29.34 -6.63
N TYR A 57 25.57 30.20 -7.57
CA TYR A 57 24.27 30.86 -7.53
C TYR A 57 23.12 29.86 -7.65
N ILE A 58 23.14 28.94 -8.62
CA ILE A 58 22.08 27.92 -8.80
C ILE A 58 21.92 27.05 -7.55
N SER A 59 23.03 26.65 -6.94
CA SER A 59 23.04 25.80 -5.73
C SER A 59 22.56 26.56 -4.50
N SER A 60 23.10 27.76 -4.24
CA SER A 60 22.71 28.58 -3.08
C SER A 60 21.27 29.10 -3.16
N SER A 61 20.79 29.43 -4.35
CA SER A 61 19.39 29.81 -4.60
C SER A 61 18.43 28.60 -4.61
N ARG A 62 18.95 27.37 -4.58
CA ARG A 62 18.19 26.10 -4.72
C ARG A 62 17.34 26.05 -6.00
N GLN A 63 17.85 26.62 -7.10
CA GLN A 63 17.14 26.73 -8.39
C GLN A 63 17.61 25.73 -9.45
N LEU A 64 18.20 24.60 -9.03
CA LEU A 64 18.72 23.55 -9.91
C LEU A 64 17.66 23.01 -10.88
N GLY A 65 16.41 22.84 -10.44
CA GLY A 65 15.32 22.42 -11.31
C GLY A 65 14.87 23.46 -12.35
N LYS A 66 15.10 24.76 -12.09
CA LYS A 66 14.79 25.86 -13.03
C LYS A 66 15.91 26.01 -14.06
N TYR A 67 17.16 25.93 -13.61
CA TYR A 67 18.35 26.12 -14.43
C TYR A 67 19.12 24.81 -14.67
N TYR A 68 18.41 23.69 -14.81
CA TYR A 68 19.01 22.35 -14.91
C TYR A 68 20.04 22.24 -16.05
N TYR A 69 19.77 22.93 -17.16
CA TYR A 69 20.65 23.03 -18.31
C TYR A 69 21.98 23.72 -17.95
N LEU A 70 21.92 24.94 -17.40
CA LEU A 70 23.12 25.67 -16.95
C LEU A 70 23.83 24.94 -15.82
N ALA A 71 23.08 24.30 -14.91
CA ALA A 71 23.61 23.51 -13.82
C ALA A 71 24.33 22.24 -14.29
N SER A 72 24.02 21.75 -15.48
CA SER A 72 24.70 20.63 -16.12
C SER A 72 26.00 21.12 -16.77
N LEU A 73 25.94 22.19 -17.56
CA LEU A 73 27.11 22.74 -18.26
C LEU A 73 28.17 23.32 -17.31
N SER A 74 27.75 23.89 -16.17
CA SER A 74 28.66 24.43 -15.16
C SER A 74 29.09 23.42 -14.09
N TYR A 75 28.64 22.15 -14.19
CA TYR A 75 28.86 21.15 -13.14
C TYR A 75 30.33 20.85 -12.87
N PHE A 76 31.21 20.99 -13.86
CA PHE A 76 32.66 20.83 -13.70
C PHE A 76 33.29 21.79 -12.68
N ALA A 77 32.60 22.89 -12.35
CA ALA A 77 32.99 23.86 -11.33
C ALA A 77 32.24 23.68 -9.99
N CYS A 78 31.55 22.55 -9.80
CA CYS A 78 30.88 22.23 -8.53
C CYS A 78 31.90 22.20 -7.37
N PRO A 79 31.60 22.82 -6.21
CA PRO A 79 32.43 22.69 -5.01
C PRO A 79 32.45 21.24 -4.52
N THR A 80 33.63 20.72 -4.21
CA THR A 80 33.86 19.41 -3.56
C THR A 80 34.40 19.63 -2.16
N THR A 81 34.33 18.62 -1.30
CA THR A 81 34.91 18.64 0.07
C THR A 81 36.42 18.87 0.08
N SER A 82 37.11 18.64 -1.04
CA SER A 82 38.56 18.80 -1.20
C SER A 82 39.06 20.22 -1.50
N ASN A 83 38.16 21.22 -1.63
CA ASN A 83 38.51 22.65 -1.72
C ASN A 83 39.62 23.03 -2.74
N THR A 84 39.79 22.27 -3.83
CA THR A 84 40.72 22.63 -4.90
C THR A 84 40.11 23.74 -5.75
N GLN A 85 40.70 24.94 -5.70
CA GLN A 85 40.27 26.12 -6.45
C GLN A 85 40.75 26.11 -7.92
N GLU A 86 41.25 24.98 -8.42
CA GLU A 86 41.94 24.86 -9.71
C GLU A 86 41.24 23.89 -10.68
N LEU A 87 41.48 24.11 -11.98
CA LEU A 87 41.01 23.26 -13.06
C LEU A 87 41.87 21.99 -13.10
N SER A 88 41.35 20.85 -12.61
CA SER A 88 42.03 19.55 -12.64
C SER A 88 41.70 18.74 -13.91
N SER A 89 42.42 17.63 -14.12
CA SER A 89 42.13 16.66 -15.19
C SER A 89 40.70 16.14 -15.16
N GLU A 90 40.16 15.87 -13.97
CA GLU A 90 38.81 15.33 -13.77
C GLU A 90 37.75 16.39 -14.10
N ARG A 91 37.96 17.63 -13.64
CA ARG A 91 37.09 18.77 -13.97
C ARG A 91 37.11 19.05 -15.47
N TYR A 92 38.29 18.96 -16.09
CA TYR A 92 38.43 19.12 -17.53
C TYR A 92 37.73 17.98 -18.31
N LEU A 93 37.81 16.74 -17.84
CA LEU A 93 37.07 15.61 -18.43
C LEU A 93 35.55 15.84 -18.39
N ILE A 94 35.02 16.35 -17.27
CA ILE A 94 33.61 16.70 -17.15
C ILE A 94 33.25 17.81 -18.14
N LEU A 95 34.07 18.85 -18.26
CA LEU A 95 33.87 19.91 -19.27
C LEU A 95 33.89 19.34 -20.71
N GLN A 96 34.76 18.37 -21.02
CA GLN A 96 34.78 17.74 -22.34
C GLN A 96 33.49 16.94 -22.60
N ALA A 97 33.05 16.15 -21.62
CA ALA A 97 31.87 15.31 -21.76
C ALA A 97 30.56 16.12 -21.81
N SER A 98 30.51 17.32 -21.19
CA SER A 98 29.33 18.18 -21.22
C SER A 98 28.97 18.66 -22.63
N PHE A 99 29.92 18.66 -23.59
CA PHE A 99 29.63 19.01 -24.98
C PHE A 99 28.74 17.97 -25.69
N LEU A 100 28.90 16.68 -25.39
CA LEU A 100 27.98 15.65 -25.89
C LEU A 100 26.59 15.82 -25.28
N THR A 101 26.53 16.06 -23.97
CA THR A 101 25.29 16.34 -23.24
C THR A 101 24.57 17.56 -23.82
N TYR A 102 25.32 18.62 -24.14
CA TYR A 102 24.77 19.82 -24.78
C TYR A 102 24.14 19.51 -26.13
N ARG A 103 24.82 18.71 -26.96
CA ARG A 103 24.28 18.29 -28.26
C ARG A 103 23.02 17.44 -28.10
N GLN A 104 23.03 16.46 -27.21
CA GLN A 104 21.85 15.63 -26.94
C GLN A 104 20.66 16.49 -26.46
N TYR A 105 20.92 17.48 -25.61
CA TYR A 105 19.92 18.47 -25.19
C TYR A 105 19.35 19.26 -26.38
N GLN A 106 20.20 19.73 -27.30
CA GLN A 106 19.78 20.43 -28.52
C GLN A 106 18.98 19.53 -29.47
N GLU A 107 19.37 18.26 -29.63
CA GLU A 107 18.64 17.31 -30.49
C GLU A 107 17.26 16.98 -29.92
N PHE A 108 17.12 16.83 -28.59
CA PHE A 108 15.80 16.71 -27.98
C PHE A 108 14.98 17.99 -28.11
N ALA A 109 15.59 19.18 -28.04
CA ALA A 109 14.87 20.45 -28.24
C ALA A 109 14.18 20.55 -29.61
N LYS A 110 14.66 19.81 -30.61
CA LYS A 110 14.07 19.73 -31.96
C LYS A 110 12.87 18.77 -32.04
N ILE A 111 12.62 17.98 -30.99
CA ILE A 111 11.52 17.02 -30.92
C ILE A 111 10.38 17.63 -30.09
N ASP A 112 9.16 17.65 -30.64
CA ASP A 112 7.98 18.21 -29.95
C ASP A 112 7.77 17.54 -28.58
N LYS A 113 7.55 18.34 -27.53
CA LYS A 113 7.25 17.92 -26.16
C LYS A 113 8.33 17.05 -25.48
N ALA A 114 9.60 17.27 -25.84
CA ALA A 114 10.73 16.50 -25.30
C ALA A 114 11.41 17.15 -24.08
N GLU A 115 10.78 18.14 -23.42
CA GLU A 115 11.38 18.93 -22.32
C GLU A 115 11.82 18.04 -21.14
N ASN A 116 11.04 17.01 -20.85
CA ASN A 116 11.39 16.03 -19.81
C ASN A 116 12.64 15.22 -20.18
N LYS A 117 12.87 14.95 -21.48
CA LYS A 117 14.07 14.25 -21.95
C LYS A 117 15.28 15.17 -22.02
N GLN A 118 15.08 16.46 -22.31
CA GLN A 118 16.12 17.48 -22.16
C GLN A 118 16.64 17.56 -20.72
N LYS A 119 15.74 17.57 -19.73
CA LYS A 119 16.11 17.51 -18.31
C LYS A 119 16.82 16.20 -17.96
N HIS A 120 16.28 15.05 -18.38
CA HIS A 120 16.85 13.74 -18.08
C HIS A 120 18.30 13.58 -18.57
N VAL A 121 18.64 14.11 -19.76
CA VAL A 121 20.02 14.14 -20.27
C VAL A 121 20.94 14.96 -19.37
N CYS A 122 20.48 16.13 -18.93
CA CYS A 122 21.24 17.02 -18.06
C CYS A 122 21.48 16.42 -16.66
N ASP A 123 20.47 15.75 -16.11
CA ASP A 123 20.53 15.11 -14.79
C ASP A 123 21.42 13.87 -14.82
N LEU A 124 21.29 13.01 -15.83
CA LEU A 124 22.15 11.83 -16.01
C LEU A 124 23.63 12.23 -16.05
N PHE A 125 23.97 13.26 -16.82
CA PHE A 125 25.35 13.76 -16.90
C PHE A 125 25.88 14.22 -15.53
N ARG A 126 25.06 14.94 -14.75
CA ARG A 126 25.43 15.39 -13.40
C ARG A 126 25.63 14.21 -12.44
N TYR A 127 24.77 13.20 -12.51
CA TYR A 127 24.87 12.02 -11.65
C TYR A 127 26.15 11.22 -11.91
N VAL A 128 26.52 11.04 -13.18
CA VAL A 128 27.81 10.41 -13.54
C VAL A 128 28.98 11.28 -13.09
N SER A 129 28.92 12.60 -13.37
CA SER A 129 30.01 13.53 -13.05
C SER A 129 30.27 13.70 -11.55
N ARG A 130 29.27 13.49 -10.70
CA ARG A 130 29.41 13.57 -9.24
C ARG A 130 30.50 12.65 -8.71
N TYR A 131 30.52 11.40 -9.18
CA TYR A 131 31.49 10.39 -8.75
C TYR A 131 32.90 10.63 -9.31
N VAL A 132 33.02 11.42 -10.37
CA VAL A 132 34.31 11.86 -10.93
C VAL A 132 34.90 13.04 -10.15
N LEU A 133 34.05 13.86 -9.51
CA LEU A 133 34.48 14.96 -8.64
C LEU A 133 34.72 14.54 -7.18
N ASP A 134 34.05 13.48 -6.71
CA ASP A 134 34.12 12.99 -5.33
C ASP A 134 34.75 11.58 -5.30
N SER A 135 36.07 11.53 -5.09
CA SER A 135 36.88 10.30 -5.09
C SER A 135 36.67 9.40 -3.86
N ASN A 136 35.72 9.72 -2.97
CA ASN A 136 35.40 8.89 -1.81
C ASN A 136 34.89 7.49 -2.18
N HIS A 137 34.52 7.27 -3.44
CA HIS A 137 34.05 5.97 -3.97
C HIS A 137 34.97 5.51 -5.10
N ALA A 138 36.13 4.94 -4.75
CA ALA A 138 37.19 4.60 -5.73
C ALA A 138 36.71 3.77 -6.93
N GLU A 139 35.82 2.79 -6.71
CA GLU A 139 35.28 1.93 -7.77
C GLU A 139 34.32 2.69 -8.71
N LEU A 140 33.44 3.52 -8.16
CA LEU A 140 32.53 4.36 -8.96
C LEU A 140 33.26 5.51 -9.65
N PHE A 141 34.31 6.05 -9.04
CA PHE A 141 35.19 7.04 -9.65
C PHE A 141 35.81 6.48 -10.94
N GLN A 142 36.36 5.26 -10.90
CA GLN A 142 36.98 4.63 -12.07
C GLN A 142 35.95 4.37 -13.17
N GLU A 143 34.81 3.76 -12.85
CA GLU A 143 33.79 3.42 -13.85
C GLU A 143 33.07 4.66 -14.41
N CYS A 144 32.77 5.67 -13.58
CA CYS A 144 32.17 6.91 -14.09
C CYS A 144 33.16 7.73 -14.92
N SER A 145 34.46 7.71 -14.58
CA SER A 145 35.51 8.36 -15.40
C SER A 145 35.64 7.68 -16.76
N GLU A 146 35.63 6.34 -16.79
CA GLU A 146 35.62 5.56 -18.04
C GLU A 146 34.37 5.87 -18.88
N LEU A 147 33.20 5.97 -18.25
CA LEU A 147 31.97 6.34 -18.95
C LEU A 147 32.05 7.75 -19.56
N LEU A 148 32.57 8.75 -18.83
CA LEU A 148 32.77 10.10 -19.38
C LEU A 148 33.83 10.12 -20.49
N ASN A 149 34.90 9.34 -20.39
CA ASN A 149 35.88 9.20 -21.47
C ASN A 149 35.23 8.66 -22.75
N ARG A 150 34.34 7.66 -22.64
CA ARG A 150 33.56 7.17 -23.78
C ARG A 150 32.62 8.24 -24.35
N TYR A 151 32.05 9.12 -23.53
CA TYR A 151 31.29 10.28 -24.04
C TYR A 151 32.17 11.20 -24.89
N VAL A 152 33.39 11.48 -24.41
CA VAL A 152 34.33 12.34 -25.13
C VAL A 152 34.81 11.68 -26.43
N MET A 153 35.13 10.38 -26.40
CA MET A 153 35.50 9.63 -27.61
C MET A 153 34.38 9.66 -28.65
N TYR A 154 33.13 9.42 -28.21
CA TYR A 154 31.98 9.50 -29.09
C TYR A 154 31.81 10.92 -29.68
N GLU A 155 31.93 11.96 -28.86
CA GLU A 155 31.81 13.37 -29.30
C GLU A 155 32.95 13.82 -30.22
N ARG A 156 34.13 13.19 -30.15
CA ARG A 156 35.22 13.35 -31.11
C ARG A 156 34.94 12.61 -32.43
N ASN A 157 34.42 11.38 -32.33
CA ASN A 157 34.40 10.41 -33.43
C ASN A 157 33.01 10.07 -33.97
N LEU A 158 31.99 10.94 -33.81
CA LEU A 158 30.57 10.73 -34.18
C LEU A 158 30.27 10.14 -35.57
N LYS A 159 31.25 10.03 -36.47
CA LYS A 159 31.12 9.47 -37.83
C LYS A 159 31.82 8.11 -38.02
N LYS A 160 32.55 7.57 -37.05
CA LYS A 160 33.45 6.40 -37.24
C LYS A 160 33.28 5.24 -36.26
N GLU A 161 32.68 5.45 -35.09
CA GLU A 161 32.59 4.41 -34.05
C GLU A 161 31.20 3.77 -33.94
N ASP A 162 31.15 2.43 -33.85
CA ASP A 162 29.92 1.71 -33.52
C ASP A 162 29.56 1.95 -32.06
N ARG A 163 28.46 2.68 -31.85
CA ARG A 163 27.92 3.02 -30.53
C ARG A 163 27.70 1.79 -29.64
N ASN A 164 27.32 0.65 -30.20
CA ASN A 164 27.07 -0.56 -29.42
C ASN A 164 28.37 -1.23 -28.94
N GLN A 165 29.48 -1.01 -29.65
CA GLN A 165 30.81 -1.45 -29.21
C GLN A 165 31.38 -0.50 -28.16
N LEU A 166 31.22 0.81 -28.36
CA LEU A 166 31.74 1.82 -27.43
C LEU A 166 30.99 1.83 -26.08
N PHE A 167 29.68 1.57 -26.07
CA PHE A 167 28.84 1.61 -24.88
C PHE A 167 28.35 0.21 -24.46
N ASN A 168 29.29 -0.71 -24.25
CA ASN A 168 29.00 -2.09 -23.83
C ASN A 168 28.83 -2.21 -22.30
N ILE A 169 27.66 -2.68 -21.87
CA ILE A 169 27.34 -2.86 -20.44
C ILE A 169 28.29 -3.83 -19.73
N LYS A 170 28.84 -4.81 -20.45
CA LYS A 170 29.75 -5.81 -19.86
C LYS A 170 31.09 -5.25 -19.38
N ASP A 171 31.42 -4.02 -19.79
CA ASP A 171 32.69 -3.38 -19.42
C ASP A 171 32.63 -2.74 -18.02
N PHE A 172 31.44 -2.69 -17.41
CA PHE A 172 31.17 -2.07 -16.11
C PHE A 172 30.74 -3.14 -15.11
N LYS A 173 31.18 -3.04 -13.86
CA LYS A 173 30.87 -3.98 -12.77
C LYS A 173 29.94 -3.34 -11.74
N GLN A 174 30.03 -2.04 -11.53
CA GLN A 174 29.20 -1.34 -10.55
C GLN A 174 27.77 -1.21 -11.07
N VAL A 175 26.81 -1.68 -10.26
CA VAL A 175 25.38 -1.67 -10.61
C VAL A 175 24.94 -0.25 -11.02
N GLN A 176 25.39 0.76 -10.28
CA GLN A 176 25.03 2.15 -10.54
C GLN A 176 25.61 2.70 -11.86
N ALA A 177 26.83 2.32 -12.24
CA ALA A 177 27.41 2.69 -13.53
C ALA A 177 26.69 1.98 -14.70
N ILE A 178 26.30 0.71 -14.51
CA ILE A 178 25.49 -0.06 -15.46
C ILE A 178 24.11 0.60 -15.66
N GLU A 179 23.48 1.09 -14.60
CA GLU A 179 22.21 1.83 -14.67
C GLU A 179 22.35 3.14 -15.45
N TYR A 180 23.41 3.92 -15.19
CA TYR A 180 23.68 5.15 -15.94
C TYR A 180 23.93 4.89 -17.43
N LEU A 181 24.70 3.84 -17.75
CA LEU A 181 24.91 3.42 -19.13
C LEU A 181 23.62 2.96 -19.81
N SER A 182 22.77 2.22 -19.10
CA SER A 182 21.47 1.79 -19.60
C SER A 182 20.55 2.99 -19.90
N ALA A 183 20.53 3.99 -19.01
CA ALA A 183 19.78 5.23 -19.22
C ALA A 183 20.29 6.01 -20.45
N LEU A 184 21.60 6.06 -20.66
CA LEU A 184 22.22 6.65 -21.84
C LEU A 184 21.84 5.91 -23.15
N LEU A 185 21.89 4.58 -23.15
CA LEU A 185 21.49 3.78 -24.33
C LEU A 185 20.02 4.03 -24.71
N ILE A 186 19.16 4.24 -23.71
CA ILE A 186 17.78 4.66 -23.94
C ILE A 186 17.73 6.06 -24.56
N ILE A 187 18.49 7.03 -24.05
CA ILE A 187 18.60 8.38 -24.63
C ILE A 187 18.97 8.31 -26.11
N PHE A 188 20.01 7.55 -26.43
CA PHE A 188 20.47 7.37 -27.80
C PHE A 188 19.39 6.77 -28.70
N LYS A 189 18.74 5.70 -28.25
CA LYS A 189 17.63 5.08 -29.00
C LYS A 189 16.50 6.08 -29.27
N ARG A 190 16.15 6.95 -28.31
CA ARG A 190 15.09 7.95 -28.49
C ARG A 190 15.45 9.05 -29.47
N LEU A 191 16.73 9.45 -29.50
CA LEU A 191 17.23 10.41 -30.48
C LEU A 191 17.21 9.82 -31.89
N ASP A 192 17.64 8.56 -32.05
CA ASP A 192 17.57 7.85 -33.34
C ASP A 192 16.13 7.72 -33.84
N ASP A 193 15.21 7.32 -32.96
CA ASP A 193 13.79 7.16 -33.26
C ASP A 193 13.09 8.51 -33.54
N ARG A 194 13.73 9.64 -33.22
CA ARG A 194 13.16 11.02 -33.21
C ARG A 194 11.80 11.11 -32.53
N ARG A 195 11.59 10.28 -31.49
CA ARG A 195 10.30 10.14 -30.81
C ARG A 195 10.49 10.01 -29.32
N VAL A 196 9.74 10.79 -28.57
CA VAL A 196 9.61 10.63 -27.12
C VAL A 196 8.31 9.87 -26.82
N VAL A 197 8.39 8.77 -26.06
CA VAL A 197 7.20 8.05 -25.62
C VAL A 197 6.53 8.84 -24.51
N HIS A 198 5.41 9.48 -24.83
CA HIS A 198 4.55 10.08 -23.84
C HIS A 198 3.76 8.98 -23.12
N ARG A 199 3.96 8.83 -21.81
CA ARG A 199 2.92 8.23 -20.96
C ARG A 199 1.72 9.20 -20.96
N GLN A 200 0.79 9.03 -21.90
CA GLN A 200 -0.46 9.79 -21.89
C GLN A 200 -1.30 9.37 -20.68
N ARG A 201 -1.24 10.14 -19.59
CA ARG A 201 -2.38 10.25 -18.67
C ARG A 201 -3.49 10.98 -19.45
N LYS A 202 -4.64 10.33 -19.66
CA LYS A 202 -5.84 10.97 -20.23
C LYS A 202 -6.31 12.09 -19.28
N SER A 203 -5.78 13.31 -19.43
CA SER A 203 -6.30 14.49 -18.76
C SER A 203 -7.55 14.99 -19.50
N LYS A 204 -8.54 15.43 -18.73
CA LYS A 204 -9.80 16.00 -19.23
C LYS A 204 -9.51 17.28 -20.03
N LYS A 205 -10.36 17.55 -21.02
CA LYS A 205 -10.40 18.74 -21.88
C LYS A 205 -10.03 20.03 -21.14
N SER A 206 -9.18 20.81 -21.80
CA SER A 206 -8.61 22.09 -21.43
C SER A 206 -9.61 23.09 -20.84
N LYS A 207 -9.27 23.66 -19.68
CA LYS A 207 -9.31 25.12 -19.53
C LYS A 207 -7.85 25.59 -19.63
N VAL A 208 -7.60 26.57 -20.49
CA VAL A 208 -6.27 27.16 -20.72
C VAL A 208 -5.72 27.67 -19.38
N LEU A 209 -4.48 27.29 -19.04
CA LEU A 209 -3.76 27.85 -17.90
C LEU A 209 -3.64 29.36 -18.11
N GLN A 210 -4.19 30.17 -17.19
CA GLN A 210 -3.82 31.57 -17.08
C GLN A 210 -2.65 31.70 -16.10
N TRP A 211 -1.66 32.51 -16.46
CA TRP A 211 -0.52 32.82 -15.59
C TRP A 211 -0.98 33.66 -14.38
N PRO A 212 -0.38 33.46 -13.19
CA PRO A 212 -0.67 34.29 -12.02
C PRO A 212 -0.35 35.76 -12.31
N THR A 213 -1.22 36.65 -11.87
CA THR A 213 -1.03 38.09 -12.00
C THR A 213 0.16 38.57 -11.16
N LYS A 214 0.73 39.74 -11.51
CA LYS A 214 1.83 40.37 -10.75
C LYS A 214 1.50 40.52 -9.24
N ASN A 215 0.23 40.70 -8.87
CA ASN A 215 -0.20 40.77 -7.47
C ASN A 215 -0.16 39.40 -6.75
N GLU A 216 -0.49 38.32 -7.46
CA GLU A 216 -0.39 36.95 -6.93
C GLU A 216 1.08 36.52 -6.78
N LEU A 217 1.95 36.95 -7.70
CA LEU A 217 3.40 36.79 -7.60
C LEU A 217 4.02 37.60 -6.46
N LYS A 218 3.44 38.75 -6.11
CA LYS A 218 3.88 39.60 -4.99
C LYS A 218 3.55 38.93 -3.64
N LYS A 219 2.33 38.41 -3.48
CA LYS A 219 1.95 37.58 -2.32
C LYS A 219 2.83 36.34 -2.18
N PHE A 220 3.26 35.74 -3.30
CA PHE A 220 4.14 34.57 -3.31
C PHE A 220 5.58 34.86 -2.82
N ARG A 221 6.08 36.10 -3.00
CA ARG A 221 7.42 36.50 -2.54
C ARG A 221 7.45 36.87 -1.06
N GLU A 222 6.34 37.33 -0.49
CA GLU A 222 6.23 37.70 0.94
C GLU A 222 6.23 36.48 1.89
N ILE A 223 5.92 35.27 1.38
CA ILE A 223 5.82 34.02 2.16
C ILE A 223 7.19 33.43 2.59
N LYS A 224 8.33 34.03 2.19
CA LYS A 224 9.67 33.45 2.44
C LYS A 224 10.41 33.91 3.71
N THR A 225 9.78 34.67 4.60
CA THR A 225 10.40 35.00 5.90
C THR A 225 9.93 34.03 6.98
N GLY A 226 10.75 33.03 7.30
CA GLY A 226 10.47 32.11 8.41
C GLY A 226 10.43 32.84 9.75
N LYS A 227 9.34 32.67 10.50
CA LYS A 227 9.22 33.19 11.86
C LYS A 227 9.93 32.24 12.83
N GLN A 228 10.84 32.77 13.65
CA GLN A 228 11.23 32.11 14.88
C GLN A 228 10.23 32.46 15.97
N VAL A 229 9.62 31.44 16.57
CA VAL A 229 8.70 31.60 17.69
C VAL A 229 9.38 31.05 18.93
N ASP A 230 9.47 31.88 19.96
CA ASP A 230 9.91 31.48 21.29
C ASP A 230 8.71 30.86 22.02
N ILE A 231 8.84 29.59 22.41
CA ILE A 231 7.78 28.82 23.07
C ILE A 231 8.03 28.70 24.58
N GLY A 232 9.03 29.42 25.11
CA GLY A 232 9.46 29.35 26.50
C GLY A 232 10.35 28.15 26.82
N HIS A 233 10.87 28.10 28.06
CA HIS A 233 11.78 27.05 28.57
C HIS A 233 13.10 26.94 27.78
N ASN A 234 13.62 28.06 27.27
CA ASN A 234 14.82 28.13 26.42
C ASN A 234 14.75 27.32 25.11
N ALA A 235 13.54 27.03 24.60
CA ALA A 235 13.35 26.40 23.30
C ALA A 235 12.80 27.40 22.27
N LYS A 236 13.45 27.48 21.11
CA LYS A 236 13.00 28.26 19.95
C LYS A 236 12.77 27.33 18.76
N ILE A 237 11.66 27.52 18.05
CA ILE A 237 11.35 26.77 16.83
C ILE A 237 11.37 27.71 15.64
N SER A 238 11.99 27.26 14.54
CA SER A 238 11.99 27.95 13.25
C SER A 238 10.89 27.36 12.37
N ILE A 239 9.89 28.15 12.01
CA ILE A 239 8.78 27.71 11.15
C ILE A 239 9.12 28.07 9.69
N TYR A 240 9.03 27.08 8.80
CA TYR A 240 9.17 27.26 7.35
C TYR A 240 7.83 26.93 6.67
N ASP A 241 7.37 27.78 5.75
CA ASP A 241 6.21 27.46 4.91
C ASP A 241 6.54 26.34 3.93
N ALA A 242 5.58 25.42 3.74
CA ALA A 242 5.72 24.18 2.98
C ALA A 242 6.40 24.39 1.61
N ALA A 243 7.65 23.93 1.50
CA ALA A 243 8.36 23.93 0.24
C ALA A 243 7.86 22.75 -0.63
N LEU A 244 7.26 23.06 -1.77
CA LEU A 244 7.02 22.10 -2.86
C LEU A 244 8.36 21.47 -3.27
N HIS A 245 8.58 20.21 -2.89
CA HIS A 245 9.67 19.42 -3.44
C HIS A 245 9.19 18.68 -4.69
N LYS A 246 10.09 18.59 -5.66
CA LYS A 246 9.94 17.70 -6.81
C LYS A 246 10.94 16.59 -6.61
N ASP A 247 10.47 15.35 -6.72
CA ASP A 247 11.35 14.20 -6.68
C ASP A 247 12.28 14.19 -7.92
N GLU A 248 13.17 13.20 -7.94
CA GLU A 248 14.17 13.03 -9.00
C GLU A 248 13.54 12.84 -10.40
N GLU A 249 12.24 12.56 -10.46
CA GLU A 249 11.46 12.33 -11.69
C GLU A 249 10.65 13.57 -12.12
N GLY A 250 10.68 14.63 -11.30
CA GLY A 250 9.98 15.89 -11.55
C GLY A 250 8.48 15.84 -11.25
N GLU A 251 7.99 14.75 -10.65
CA GLU A 251 6.68 14.77 -9.99
C GLU A 251 6.83 15.65 -8.75
N VAL A 252 5.83 16.50 -8.53
CA VAL A 252 5.75 17.25 -7.28
C VAL A 252 5.35 16.23 -6.23
N ASP A 253 6.34 15.63 -5.59
CA ASP A 253 6.12 14.93 -4.36
C ASP A 253 5.86 16.00 -3.30
N LEU A 254 4.57 16.18 -3.00
CA LEU A 254 4.23 16.63 -1.67
C LEU A 254 4.81 15.55 -0.76
N LEU A 255 6.02 15.77 -0.22
CA LEU A 255 6.30 15.24 1.10
C LEU A 255 5.08 15.66 1.91
N ASP A 256 4.23 14.70 2.27
CA ASP A 256 3.29 14.94 3.34
C ASP A 256 4.19 15.41 4.49
N PRO A 257 4.00 16.66 4.97
CA PRO A 257 4.80 17.16 6.07
C PRO A 257 4.75 16.15 7.20
N GLU A 258 5.86 16.05 7.92
CA GLU A 258 6.03 15.24 9.12
C GLU A 258 4.72 15.17 9.92
N MET A 259 4.33 13.96 10.34
CA MET A 259 3.06 13.68 11.03
C MET A 259 2.64 14.75 12.05
N GLU A 260 1.49 15.40 11.81
CA GLU A 260 0.94 16.42 12.71
C GLU A 260 -0.25 15.90 13.56
N PHE A 261 -0.41 16.53 14.74
CA PHE A 261 -1.43 16.30 15.74
C PHE A 261 -2.52 17.39 15.62
N TYR A 262 -3.79 17.03 15.77
CA TYR A 262 -4.89 17.99 15.74
C TYR A 262 -5.73 17.88 17.01
N SER A 263 -5.78 18.93 17.82
CA SER A 263 -6.69 19.08 18.95
C SER A 263 -7.79 20.10 18.63
N GLU A 264 -9.04 19.72 18.82
CA GLU A 264 -10.19 20.63 18.75
C GLU A 264 -10.36 21.49 20.01
N ASP A 265 -9.60 21.19 21.07
CA ASP A 265 -9.64 21.92 22.33
C ASP A 265 -8.86 23.24 22.21
N GLU A 266 -9.51 24.33 22.59
CA GLU A 266 -8.93 25.68 22.59
C GLU A 266 -7.69 25.76 23.50
N LYS A 267 -7.63 24.95 24.56
CA LYS A 267 -6.49 24.87 25.49
C LYS A 267 -5.26 24.16 24.88
N SER A 268 -5.43 23.39 23.81
CA SER A 268 -4.33 22.68 23.09
C SER A 268 -4.22 23.05 21.60
N LYS A 269 -4.98 24.05 21.14
CA LYS A 269 -4.95 24.59 19.76
C LYS A 269 -3.59 25.11 19.33
N ASN A 270 -2.78 25.58 20.27
CA ASN A 270 -1.45 26.13 20.01
C ASN A 270 -0.42 25.05 19.61
N LEU A 271 -0.79 23.76 19.72
CA LEU A 271 0.00 22.61 19.28
C LEU A 271 -0.38 22.12 17.87
N ASN A 272 -1.38 22.74 17.23
CA ASN A 272 -1.82 22.38 15.88
C ASN A 272 -0.97 23.13 14.84
N TYR A 273 -0.37 22.39 13.90
CA TYR A 273 0.39 22.96 12.79
C TYR A 273 -0.41 22.96 11.46
N ILE A 274 0.13 23.59 10.42
CA ILE A 274 -0.58 24.00 9.20
C ILE A 274 -0.56 22.87 8.16
N LEU A 275 -1.75 22.28 7.91
CA LEU A 275 -1.97 21.26 6.90
C LEU A 275 -2.10 21.82 5.48
N SER A 276 -1.64 21.06 4.48
CA SER A 276 -2.12 21.22 3.10
C SER A 276 -3.58 20.77 2.95
N ASP A 277 -4.32 21.25 1.95
CA ASP A 277 -5.71 20.83 1.71
C ASP A 277 -5.85 19.32 1.48
N ASN A 278 -4.84 18.69 0.86
CA ASN A 278 -4.83 17.25 0.59
C ASN A 278 -4.55 16.45 1.88
N ALA A 279 -3.60 16.89 2.71
CA ALA A 279 -3.33 16.29 4.03
C ALA A 279 -4.54 16.44 4.95
N THR A 280 -5.20 17.61 4.94
CA THR A 280 -6.47 17.85 5.64
C THR A 280 -7.57 16.92 5.14
N HIS A 281 -7.72 16.75 3.82
CA HIS A 281 -8.71 15.85 3.24
C HIS A 281 -8.43 14.38 3.63
N LEU A 282 -7.17 13.93 3.55
CA LEU A 282 -6.73 12.58 3.93
C LEU A 282 -6.87 12.33 5.43
N MET A 283 -6.45 13.26 6.30
CA MET A 283 -6.64 13.18 7.74
C MET A 283 -8.12 13.18 8.11
N ARG A 284 -8.95 14.09 7.57
CA ARG A 284 -10.41 14.07 7.80
C ARG A 284 -11.05 12.78 7.30
N HIS A 285 -10.57 12.21 6.19
CA HIS A 285 -11.05 10.92 5.70
C HIS A 285 -10.61 9.76 6.62
N ARG A 286 -9.38 9.80 7.16
CA ARG A 286 -8.82 8.83 8.11
C ARG A 286 -9.49 8.92 9.49
N GLN A 287 -9.74 10.12 10.00
CA GLN A 287 -10.49 10.42 11.22
C GLN A 287 -11.94 9.95 11.10
N ARG A 288 -12.63 10.27 9.98
CA ARG A 288 -13.99 9.76 9.69
C ARG A 288 -14.06 8.24 9.63
N ARG A 289 -12.97 7.56 9.29
CA ARG A 289 -12.88 6.09 9.30
C ARG A 289 -12.33 5.52 10.60
N HIS A 290 -12.07 6.37 11.61
CA HIS A 290 -11.45 6.01 12.87
C HIS A 290 -10.16 5.19 12.70
N ALA A 291 -9.36 5.49 11.67
CA ALA A 291 -8.13 4.76 11.42
C ALA A 291 -7.17 4.94 12.62
N PRO A 292 -6.67 3.85 13.22
CA PRO A 292 -5.72 3.95 14.31
C PRO A 292 -4.40 4.48 13.75
N PHE A 293 -3.94 5.58 14.35
CA PHE A 293 -2.77 6.35 13.98
C PHE A 293 -2.20 6.91 15.28
N VAL A 294 -0.88 7.10 15.35
CA VAL A 294 -0.15 7.56 16.55
C VAL A 294 -0.78 8.85 17.14
N THR A 295 -1.55 9.60 16.34
CA THR A 295 -2.16 10.88 16.70
C THR A 295 -3.68 10.95 16.43
N ASN A 296 -4.42 9.83 16.47
CA ASN A 296 -5.87 9.91 16.25
C ASN A 296 -6.54 10.72 17.38
N PRO A 297 -7.15 11.89 17.09
CA PRO A 297 -7.68 12.77 18.14
C PRO A 297 -8.91 12.22 18.84
N HIS A 298 -9.50 11.15 18.29
CA HIS A 298 -10.56 10.41 18.94
C HIS A 298 -10.04 9.31 19.85
N TYR A 299 -8.75 8.96 19.85
CA TYR A 299 -8.22 7.97 20.79
C TYR A 299 -7.92 8.62 22.14
N LEU A 300 -8.36 7.99 23.22
CA LEU A 300 -8.05 8.40 24.59
C LEU A 300 -7.05 7.41 25.17
N ALA A 301 -5.90 7.91 25.65
CA ALA A 301 -4.91 7.06 26.29
C ALA A 301 -5.52 6.37 27.53
N PRO A 302 -5.02 5.18 27.94
CA PRO A 302 -5.63 4.41 29.04
C PRO A 302 -5.81 5.20 30.34
N ASP A 303 -4.86 6.05 30.71
CA ASP A 303 -4.95 6.85 31.94
C ASP A 303 -6.00 7.96 31.82
N ILE A 304 -6.14 8.55 30.63
CA ILE A 304 -7.21 9.52 30.33
C ILE A 304 -8.58 8.84 30.38
N LEU A 305 -8.70 7.64 29.80
CA LEU A 305 -9.93 6.86 29.85
C LEU A 305 -10.34 6.54 31.29
N LYS A 306 -9.39 6.11 32.14
CA LYS A 306 -9.66 5.84 33.55
C LYS A 306 -10.11 7.09 34.30
N GLN A 307 -9.49 8.24 34.04
CA GLN A 307 -9.90 9.51 34.65
C GLN A 307 -11.32 9.91 34.23
N ILE A 308 -11.69 9.69 32.97
CA ILE A 308 -13.05 9.96 32.48
C ILE A 308 -14.06 9.02 33.14
N VAL A 309 -13.75 7.72 33.22
CA VAL A 309 -14.60 6.74 33.92
C VAL A 309 -14.78 7.15 35.38
N TYR A 310 -13.71 7.53 36.08
CA TYR A 310 -13.78 8.02 37.46
C TYR A 310 -14.72 9.22 37.63
N VAL A 311 -14.63 10.22 36.74
CA VAL A 311 -15.50 11.40 36.81
C VAL A 311 -16.96 11.01 36.54
N LEU A 312 -17.22 10.26 35.46
CA LEU A 312 -18.58 9.81 35.14
C LEU A 312 -19.19 8.96 36.26
N ARG A 313 -18.39 8.17 36.96
CA ARG A 313 -18.84 7.41 38.14
C ARG A 313 -19.24 8.30 39.31
N THR A 314 -18.50 9.39 39.53
CA THR A 314 -18.85 10.36 40.58
C THR A 314 -20.20 11.01 40.30
N GLU A 315 -20.49 11.28 39.02
CA GLU A 315 -21.78 11.87 38.59
C GLU A 315 -22.98 10.92 38.71
N LEU A 316 -22.76 9.60 38.87
CA LEU A 316 -23.85 8.64 39.16
C LEU A 316 -24.50 8.91 40.53
N SER A 317 -23.76 9.48 41.48
CA SER A 317 -24.28 9.92 42.78
C SER A 317 -24.93 11.30 42.74
N GLY A 318 -24.94 11.95 41.56
CA GLY A 318 -25.52 13.27 41.35
C GLY A 318 -27.04 13.27 41.22
N HIS A 319 -27.58 14.39 40.72
CA HIS A 319 -29.01 14.49 40.43
C HIS A 319 -29.43 13.44 39.38
N TRP A 320 -30.62 12.84 39.53
CA TRP A 320 -31.08 11.71 38.72
C TRP A 320 -30.92 11.87 37.20
N ARG A 321 -31.14 13.08 36.66
CA ARG A 321 -30.87 13.39 35.23
C ARG A 321 -29.40 13.30 34.83
N ASP A 322 -28.52 13.80 35.69
CA ASP A 322 -27.08 13.81 35.45
C ASP A 322 -26.51 12.39 35.61
N ALA A 323 -27.01 11.64 36.60
CA ALA A 323 -26.71 10.22 36.77
C ALA A 323 -27.08 9.38 35.54
N ALA A 324 -28.25 9.63 34.94
CA ALA A 324 -28.65 8.96 33.71
C ALA A 324 -27.74 9.28 32.51
N ILE A 325 -27.39 10.57 32.31
CA ILE A 325 -26.47 10.97 31.24
C ILE A 325 -25.08 10.33 31.45
N ALA A 326 -24.59 10.30 32.70
CA ALA A 326 -23.33 9.69 33.04
C ALA A 326 -23.34 8.17 32.80
N ALA A 327 -24.43 7.48 33.19
CA ALA A 327 -24.64 6.07 32.91
C ALA A 327 -24.66 5.77 31.40
N ALA A 328 -25.35 6.59 30.60
CA ALA A 328 -25.34 6.45 29.14
C ALA A 328 -23.94 6.69 28.53
N CYS A 329 -23.16 7.63 29.07
CA CYS A 329 -21.77 7.85 28.66
C CYS A 329 -20.87 6.66 29.02
N LEU A 330 -21.05 6.05 30.20
CA LEU A 330 -20.33 4.84 30.60
C LEU A 330 -20.70 3.64 29.72
N LEU A 331 -21.99 3.42 29.46
CA LEU A 331 -22.46 2.38 28.53
C LEU A 331 -21.93 2.60 27.11
N SER A 332 -21.75 3.85 26.67
CA SER A 332 -21.18 4.18 25.36
C SER A 332 -19.75 3.68 25.20
N LEU A 333 -18.93 3.79 26.25
CA LEU A 333 -17.57 3.24 26.27
C LEU A 333 -17.55 1.71 26.11
N LEU A 334 -18.58 1.02 26.62
CA LEU A 334 -18.67 -0.44 26.61
C LEU A 334 -19.36 -1.02 25.38
N THR A 335 -20.21 -0.25 24.74
CA THR A 335 -21.05 -0.74 23.61
C THR A 335 -20.59 -0.20 22.26
N GLY A 336 -19.88 0.93 22.24
CA GLY A 336 -19.60 1.68 21.01
C GLY A 336 -20.84 2.37 20.43
N LEU A 337 -21.97 2.39 21.15
CA LEU A 337 -23.18 3.13 20.78
C LEU A 337 -23.10 4.57 21.29
N SER A 338 -23.80 5.48 20.62
CA SER A 338 -23.90 6.88 21.07
C SER A 338 -24.61 6.96 22.43
N PRO A 339 -24.15 7.79 23.39
CA PRO A 339 -24.89 8.04 24.62
C PRO A 339 -26.32 8.55 24.35
N VAL A 340 -26.54 9.27 23.24
CA VAL A 340 -27.90 9.69 22.82
C VAL A 340 -28.81 8.50 22.57
N ALA A 341 -28.33 7.49 21.86
CA ALA A 341 -29.11 6.28 21.58
C ALA A 341 -29.33 5.42 22.84
N LEU A 342 -28.36 5.43 23.77
CA LEU A 342 -28.44 4.71 25.03
C LEU A 342 -29.40 5.35 26.04
N MET A 343 -29.62 6.67 25.95
CA MET A 343 -30.69 7.31 26.71
C MET A 343 -32.07 6.76 26.32
N ASP A 344 -32.26 6.37 25.05
CA ASP A 344 -33.46 5.69 24.57
C ASP A 344 -33.23 4.19 24.29
N PHE A 345 -32.65 3.49 25.27
CA PHE A 345 -32.28 2.08 25.09
C PHE A 345 -33.48 1.15 24.82
N ASN A 346 -34.71 1.60 25.06
CA ASN A 346 -35.92 0.85 24.71
C ASN A 346 -36.08 0.70 23.19
N GLU A 347 -35.74 1.74 22.41
CA GLU A 347 -35.69 1.65 20.94
C GLU A 347 -34.64 0.62 20.50
N LEU A 348 -33.47 0.62 21.16
CA LEU A 348 -32.41 -0.37 20.89
C LEU A 348 -32.84 -1.82 21.21
N ILE A 349 -33.72 -2.01 22.20
CA ILE A 349 -34.32 -3.32 22.50
C ILE A 349 -35.32 -3.71 21.41
N GLN A 350 -36.18 -2.78 20.97
CA GLN A 350 -37.14 -3.01 19.88
C GLN A 350 -36.42 -3.38 18.56
N ASP A 351 -35.31 -2.70 18.28
CA ASP A 351 -34.44 -2.98 17.13
C ASP A 351 -33.64 -4.28 17.26
N GLY A 352 -33.66 -4.90 18.44
CA GLY A 352 -32.91 -6.11 18.77
C GLY A 352 -31.39 -5.91 18.79
N ILE A 353 -30.92 -4.68 18.97
CA ILE A 353 -29.51 -4.33 19.20
C ILE A 353 -29.13 -4.66 20.65
N LEU A 354 -30.03 -4.34 21.59
CA LEU A 354 -29.96 -4.77 22.98
C LEU A 354 -30.98 -5.88 23.24
N ILE A 355 -30.64 -6.79 24.14
CA ILE A 355 -31.54 -7.86 24.60
C ILE A 355 -31.65 -7.74 26.11
N GLN A 356 -32.88 -7.63 26.60
CA GLN A 356 -33.19 -7.66 28.02
C GLN A 356 -33.72 -9.04 28.39
N ASN A 357 -33.02 -9.70 29.31
CA ASN A 357 -33.39 -11.00 29.87
C ASN A 357 -33.65 -10.88 31.38
N GLY A 358 -34.17 -11.94 31.97
CA GLY A 358 -34.34 -12.07 33.42
C GLY A 358 -35.65 -11.51 33.96
N SER A 359 -35.83 -11.62 35.28
CA SER A 359 -37.02 -11.12 35.97
C SER A 359 -36.85 -9.64 36.36
N SER A 360 -37.93 -8.97 36.77
CA SER A 360 -37.88 -7.57 37.21
C SER A 360 -36.90 -7.31 38.35
N ARG A 361 -36.51 -8.34 39.12
CA ARG A 361 -35.54 -8.26 40.24
C ARG A 361 -34.09 -8.61 39.86
N ARG A 362 -33.87 -9.22 38.70
CA ARG A 362 -32.54 -9.59 38.17
C ARG A 362 -32.56 -9.45 36.66
N ARG A 363 -32.53 -8.20 36.20
CA ARG A 363 -32.46 -7.87 34.77
C ARG A 363 -31.04 -8.10 34.28
N GLU A 364 -30.94 -8.70 33.10
CA GLU A 364 -29.68 -8.88 32.39
C GLU A 364 -29.78 -8.17 31.04
N TYR A 365 -28.75 -7.40 30.70
CA TYR A 365 -28.67 -6.71 29.42
C TYR A 365 -27.52 -7.26 28.59
N LEU A 366 -27.81 -7.61 27.33
CA LEU A 366 -26.85 -8.14 26.38
C LEU A 366 -26.79 -7.24 25.15
N LEU A 367 -25.58 -6.93 24.69
CA LEU A 367 -25.34 -6.31 23.39
C LEU A 367 -25.28 -7.39 22.31
N LYS A 368 -26.16 -7.32 21.32
CA LYS A 368 -26.17 -8.23 20.17
C LYS A 368 -25.24 -7.74 19.08
N LEU A 369 -24.11 -8.40 18.91
CA LEU A 369 -23.25 -8.25 17.75
C LEU A 369 -23.91 -8.95 16.56
N ASN A 370 -24.28 -8.20 15.53
CA ASN A 370 -24.82 -8.75 14.28
C ASN A 370 -23.99 -8.27 13.08
N LEU A 371 -23.25 -9.20 12.47
CA LEU A 371 -22.32 -8.86 11.40
C LEU A 371 -23.01 -8.45 10.08
N LYS A 372 -24.30 -8.77 9.89
CA LYS A 372 -25.05 -8.53 8.64
C LYS A 372 -24.28 -9.00 7.39
N ILE A 373 -23.65 -10.18 7.47
CA ILE A 373 -22.80 -10.77 6.41
C ILE A 373 -23.47 -11.96 5.73
N THR A 374 -22.70 -12.69 4.91
CA THR A 374 -23.23 -13.70 3.99
C THR A 374 -23.62 -15.00 4.70
N GLU A 375 -24.89 -15.37 4.54
CA GLU A 375 -25.49 -16.62 5.01
C GLU A 375 -25.26 -17.78 4.02
N GLN A 376 -25.18 -19.00 4.54
CA GLN A 376 -25.17 -20.21 3.70
C GLN A 376 -26.58 -20.57 3.25
N LYS A 377 -26.87 -20.31 1.97
CA LYS A 377 -28.16 -20.66 1.35
C LYS A 377 -28.23 -22.09 0.82
N ILE A 378 -27.07 -22.75 0.68
CA ILE A 378 -27.00 -24.12 0.14
C ILE A 378 -27.13 -25.12 1.28
N LYS A 379 -28.31 -25.72 1.43
CA LYS A 379 -28.64 -26.65 2.53
C LYS A 379 -27.64 -27.80 2.67
N SER A 380 -27.16 -28.36 1.56
CA SER A 380 -26.18 -29.46 1.56
C SER A 380 -24.81 -29.06 2.11
N LEU A 381 -24.50 -27.77 2.26
CA LEU A 381 -23.25 -27.28 2.83
C LEU A 381 -23.40 -26.78 4.27
N ASN A 382 -24.59 -26.85 4.87
CA ASN A 382 -24.84 -26.33 6.22
C ASN A 382 -24.06 -27.05 7.32
N HIS A 383 -23.80 -28.35 7.15
CA HIS A 383 -23.12 -29.18 8.14
C HIS A 383 -21.59 -29.10 8.06
N VAL A 384 -21.04 -28.41 7.05
CA VAL A 384 -19.60 -28.23 6.82
C VAL A 384 -19.20 -26.74 6.87
N ARG A 385 -20.02 -25.92 7.53
CA ARG A 385 -19.73 -24.50 7.72
C ARG A 385 -18.75 -24.33 8.86
N TRP A 386 -17.67 -23.63 8.59
CA TRP A 386 -16.69 -23.37 9.62
C TRP A 386 -17.13 -22.31 10.62
N ASN A 387 -17.87 -21.30 10.15
CA ASN A 387 -18.52 -20.33 11.01
C ASN A 387 -20.00 -20.70 11.12
N GLU A 388 -20.44 -21.02 12.33
CA GLU A 388 -21.77 -21.57 12.59
C GLU A 388 -22.84 -20.47 12.57
N VAL A 389 -22.51 -19.31 13.14
CA VAL A 389 -23.44 -18.21 13.40
C VAL A 389 -22.89 -16.89 12.88
N MET A 390 -23.77 -15.91 12.72
CA MET A 390 -23.41 -14.54 12.32
C MET A 390 -23.65 -13.52 13.45
N THR A 391 -24.06 -14.00 14.62
CA THR A 391 -24.40 -13.19 15.78
C THR A 391 -23.72 -13.71 17.03
N HIS A 392 -23.32 -12.80 17.90
CA HIS A 392 -22.78 -13.08 19.23
C HIS A 392 -23.36 -12.08 20.23
N GLN A 393 -23.32 -12.40 21.52
CA GLN A 393 -23.86 -11.55 22.57
C GLN A 393 -22.77 -11.23 23.59
N LEU A 394 -22.70 -9.97 24.02
CA LEU A 394 -21.79 -9.49 25.05
C LEU A 394 -22.60 -9.03 26.27
N HIS A 395 -22.21 -9.48 27.47
CA HIS A 395 -22.85 -9.03 28.71
C HIS A 395 -22.49 -7.57 29.03
N LEU A 396 -23.46 -6.81 29.52
CA LEU A 396 -23.32 -5.40 29.91
C LEU A 396 -23.62 -5.22 31.41
N PRO A 397 -23.08 -4.17 32.05
CA PRO A 397 -23.44 -3.81 33.42
C PRO A 397 -24.94 -3.49 33.53
N SER A 398 -25.68 -4.27 34.31
CA SER A 398 -27.13 -4.09 34.44
C SER A 398 -27.46 -2.84 35.25
N ALA A 399 -26.69 -2.56 36.30
CA ALA A 399 -26.95 -1.46 37.24
C ALA A 399 -27.01 -0.09 36.56
N TRP A 400 -26.32 0.12 35.43
CA TRP A 400 -26.31 1.42 34.75
C TRP A 400 -27.60 1.71 33.98
N PHE A 401 -28.33 0.68 33.55
CA PHE A 401 -29.63 0.87 32.90
C PHE A 401 -30.69 1.37 33.89
N ASP A 402 -30.58 1.01 35.17
CA ASP A 402 -31.50 1.44 36.22
C ASP A 402 -31.43 2.97 36.44
N TYR A 403 -30.25 3.59 36.32
CA TYR A 403 -30.11 5.04 36.39
C TYR A 403 -30.80 5.75 35.22
N ILE A 404 -30.76 5.16 34.02
CA ILE A 404 -31.39 5.74 32.82
C ILE A 404 -32.91 5.65 32.91
N GLU A 405 -33.45 4.51 33.36
CA GLU A 405 -34.89 4.30 33.53
C GLU A 405 -35.52 5.29 34.54
N GLN A 406 -34.78 5.65 35.60
CA GLN A 406 -35.22 6.62 36.60
C GLN A 406 -35.41 8.04 36.05
N ALA A 407 -34.76 8.38 34.93
CA ALA A 407 -34.68 9.76 34.44
C ALA A 407 -35.76 10.21 33.44
N SER A 408 -36.84 9.44 33.26
CA SER A 408 -38.01 9.85 32.45
C SER A 408 -37.64 10.50 31.10
N ASN A 409 -37.16 9.66 30.17
CA ASN A 409 -36.75 9.89 28.77
C ASN A 409 -36.95 11.32 28.18
N PRO A 410 -36.08 12.31 28.49
CA PRO A 410 -36.08 13.58 27.78
C PRO A 410 -35.38 13.39 26.43
N LEU A 411 -35.90 13.98 25.35
CA LEU A 411 -35.19 14.12 24.07
C LEU A 411 -33.88 14.90 24.31
N ILE A 412 -32.77 14.18 24.50
CA ILE A 412 -31.45 14.75 24.78
C ILE A 412 -30.63 14.73 23.49
N SER A 413 -30.17 15.92 23.06
CA SER A 413 -29.30 16.04 21.90
C SER A 413 -27.83 15.75 22.26
N SER A 414 -27.04 15.39 21.25
CA SER A 414 -25.57 15.29 21.37
C SER A 414 -24.93 16.58 21.88
N THR A 415 -25.49 17.74 21.51
CA THR A 415 -25.01 19.05 21.99
C THR A 415 -25.20 19.21 23.50
N HIS A 416 -26.32 18.73 24.04
CA HIS A 416 -26.58 18.78 25.48
C HIS A 416 -25.59 17.92 26.26
N ILE A 417 -25.37 16.68 25.82
CA ILE A 417 -24.41 15.76 26.45
C ILE A 417 -22.99 16.30 26.35
N ASN A 418 -22.58 16.82 25.19
CA ASN A 418 -21.26 17.44 25.02
C ASN A 418 -21.06 18.63 25.96
N THR A 419 -22.12 19.41 26.25
CA THR A 419 -22.06 20.51 27.22
C THR A 419 -21.85 20.00 28.64
N LYS A 420 -22.55 18.91 29.03
CA LYS A 420 -22.37 18.27 30.34
C LYS A 420 -20.97 17.68 30.49
N LEU A 421 -20.49 16.93 29.51
CA LEU A 421 -19.13 16.39 29.47
C LEU A 421 -18.07 17.49 29.61
N LYS A 422 -18.23 18.61 28.88
CA LYS A 422 -17.35 19.76 29.00
C LYS A 422 -17.31 20.31 30.44
N ASN A 423 -18.45 20.42 31.10
CA ASN A 423 -18.53 20.95 32.46
C ASN A 423 -17.93 19.99 33.49
N TRP A 424 -18.24 18.69 33.41
CA TRP A 424 -17.74 17.68 34.36
C TRP A 424 -16.22 17.48 34.25
N LEU A 425 -15.69 17.61 33.04
CA LEU A 425 -14.28 17.36 32.74
C LEU A 425 -13.44 18.64 32.67
N ASP A 426 -14.03 19.80 32.95
CA ASP A 426 -13.27 21.05 32.95
C ASP A 426 -12.15 21.02 33.98
N ASN A 427 -10.97 21.50 33.57
CA ASN A 427 -9.74 21.53 34.37
C ASN A 427 -9.27 20.17 34.92
N ARG A 428 -9.73 19.05 34.35
CA ARG A 428 -9.28 17.69 34.68
C ARG A 428 -8.13 17.18 33.80
N PHE A 429 -7.57 18.03 32.93
CA PHE A 429 -6.47 17.70 32.00
C PHE A 429 -6.73 16.50 31.06
N VAL A 430 -7.99 16.19 30.76
CA VAL A 430 -8.38 15.07 29.87
C VAL A 430 -8.63 15.47 28.41
N GLY A 431 -8.51 16.77 28.08
CA GLY A 431 -8.83 17.33 26.77
C GLY A 431 -10.33 17.38 26.47
N SER A 432 -10.69 17.84 25.26
CA SER A 432 -12.10 17.91 24.84
C SER A 432 -12.68 16.50 24.61
N ILE A 433 -13.73 16.15 25.35
CA ILE A 433 -14.45 14.89 25.22
C ILE A 433 -15.81 15.15 24.59
N THR A 434 -16.13 14.40 23.54
CA THR A 434 -17.42 14.44 22.85
C THR A 434 -18.05 13.06 22.81
N VAL A 435 -19.35 13.01 22.53
CA VAL A 435 -20.11 11.79 22.22
C VAL A 435 -19.37 10.91 21.19
N GLU A 436 -18.87 11.50 20.11
CA GLU A 436 -18.17 10.77 19.04
C GLU A 436 -16.84 10.17 19.51
N LYS A 437 -16.13 10.85 20.42
CA LYS A 437 -14.93 10.30 21.04
C LYS A 437 -15.29 9.13 21.95
N LEU A 438 -16.28 9.25 22.83
CA LEU A 438 -16.66 8.18 23.75
C LEU A 438 -17.04 6.88 23.01
N GLN A 439 -17.94 6.95 22.03
CA GLN A 439 -18.37 5.77 21.28
C GLN A 439 -17.25 5.09 20.46
N ALA A 440 -16.15 5.80 20.19
CA ALA A 440 -15.03 5.24 19.44
C ALA A 440 -14.00 4.48 20.29
N GLN A 441 -14.05 4.59 21.63
CA GLN A 441 -13.01 4.03 22.50
C GLN A 441 -12.93 2.51 22.47
N LEU A 442 -14.07 1.81 22.50
CA LEU A 442 -14.11 0.35 22.44
C LEU A 442 -13.30 -0.18 21.25
N TYR A 443 -13.51 0.40 20.07
CA TYR A 443 -12.77 0.05 18.87
C TYR A 443 -11.26 0.32 19.02
N PHE A 444 -10.88 1.53 19.47
CA PHE A 444 -9.46 1.89 19.53
C PHE A 444 -8.69 1.04 20.52
N HIS A 445 -9.23 0.81 21.71
CA HIS A 445 -8.56 0.03 22.75
C HIS A 445 -8.36 -1.42 22.30
N ILE A 446 -9.40 -2.05 21.74
CA ILE A 446 -9.27 -3.40 21.21
C ILE A 446 -8.24 -3.43 20.08
N TYR A 447 -8.27 -2.45 19.17
CA TYR A 447 -7.28 -2.40 18.10
C TYR A 447 -5.85 -2.24 18.63
N TYR A 448 -5.58 -1.30 19.53
CA TYR A 448 -4.23 -1.05 20.02
C TYR A 448 -3.68 -2.19 20.88
N GLU A 449 -4.55 -2.92 21.58
CA GLU A 449 -4.14 -4.07 22.40
C GLU A 449 -3.88 -5.31 21.55
N THR A 450 -4.65 -5.52 20.48
CA THR A 450 -4.60 -6.77 19.70
C THR A 450 -3.94 -6.62 18.33
N TYR A 451 -3.74 -5.38 17.85
CA TYR A 451 -3.39 -5.05 16.47
C TYR A 451 -4.29 -5.72 15.41
N ASN A 452 -5.52 -6.09 15.79
CA ASN A 452 -6.47 -6.81 14.96
C ASN A 452 -7.70 -5.94 14.67
N GLU A 453 -7.66 -5.26 13.52
CA GLU A 453 -8.75 -4.39 13.06
C GLU A 453 -10.08 -5.16 12.88
N TYR A 454 -10.02 -6.43 12.48
CA TYR A 454 -11.21 -7.25 12.30
C TYR A 454 -11.92 -7.49 13.62
N LEU A 455 -11.16 -7.91 14.62
CA LEU A 455 -11.64 -8.14 15.97
C LEU A 455 -12.24 -6.85 16.57
N ALA A 456 -11.56 -5.72 16.40
CA ALA A 456 -12.03 -4.41 16.87
C ALA A 456 -13.35 -4.00 16.21
N HIS A 457 -13.50 -4.17 14.89
CA HIS A 457 -14.75 -3.84 14.20
C HIS A 457 -15.91 -4.75 14.60
N VAL A 458 -15.64 -6.05 14.79
CA VAL A 458 -16.66 -7.03 15.21
C VAL A 458 -17.18 -6.70 16.61
N ILE A 459 -16.28 -6.48 17.57
CA ILE A 459 -16.68 -6.20 18.96
C ILE A 459 -17.35 -4.82 19.07
N ALA A 460 -16.85 -3.80 18.36
CA ALA A 460 -17.46 -2.48 18.37
C ALA A 460 -18.74 -2.35 17.52
N GLY A 461 -19.26 -3.47 16.96
CA GLY A 461 -20.52 -3.48 16.22
C GLY A 461 -20.54 -2.59 14.97
N ARG A 462 -19.38 -2.29 14.38
CA ARG A 462 -19.28 -1.33 13.26
C ARG A 462 -19.70 -1.95 11.94
N ASP A 463 -20.38 -1.16 11.11
CA ASP A 463 -20.96 -1.62 9.84
C ASP A 463 -19.91 -2.19 8.86
N SER A 464 -20.20 -3.41 8.39
CA SER A 464 -19.43 -4.17 7.40
C SER A 464 -19.42 -3.53 6.00
N GLN A 465 -20.40 -2.69 5.67
CA GLN A 465 -20.50 -2.04 4.34
C GLN A 465 -19.56 -0.84 4.17
N HIS A 466 -19.35 -0.05 5.22
CA HIS A 466 -18.63 1.23 5.12
C HIS A 466 -17.21 1.20 5.70
N HIS A 467 -16.96 0.37 6.71
CA HIS A 467 -15.73 0.44 7.49
C HIS A 467 -14.67 -0.58 7.07
N MET A 468 -15.04 -1.84 6.84
CA MET A 468 -14.06 -2.85 6.44
C MET A 468 -14.62 -3.97 5.53
N PRO A 469 -14.35 -3.94 4.22
CA PRO A 469 -14.79 -4.96 3.26
C PRO A 469 -14.31 -6.40 3.56
N GLY A 470 -13.27 -6.56 4.39
CA GLY A 470 -12.76 -7.85 4.83
C GLY A 470 -13.75 -8.64 5.71
N ILE A 471 -14.66 -7.95 6.41
CA ILE A 471 -15.65 -8.57 7.31
C ILE A 471 -16.57 -9.56 6.58
N TYR A 472 -16.82 -9.35 5.28
CA TYR A 472 -17.67 -10.23 4.47
C TYR A 472 -17.14 -11.67 4.31
N TYR A 473 -15.84 -11.90 4.50
CA TYR A 473 -15.22 -13.20 4.23
C TYR A 473 -14.73 -13.91 5.48
N GLY A 474 -14.31 -13.16 6.50
CA GLY A 474 -13.65 -13.71 7.69
C GLY A 474 -14.57 -14.33 8.73
N GLY A 475 -13.97 -14.69 9.87
CA GLY A 475 -14.64 -15.24 11.04
C GLY A 475 -13.67 -15.43 12.19
N LEU A 476 -14.21 -15.48 13.41
CA LEU A 476 -13.47 -15.54 14.67
C LEU A 476 -14.08 -16.58 15.63
N PRO A 477 -13.28 -17.20 16.50
CA PRO A 477 -13.79 -17.95 17.65
C PRO A 477 -14.63 -17.05 18.55
N LYS A 478 -15.78 -17.56 19.03
CA LYS A 478 -16.62 -16.85 20.02
C LYS A 478 -15.85 -16.58 21.32
N THR A 479 -15.01 -17.52 21.73
CA THR A 479 -14.15 -17.41 22.91
C THR A 479 -13.19 -16.22 22.81
N GLN A 480 -12.60 -15.98 21.64
CA GLN A 480 -11.72 -14.83 21.40
C GLN A 480 -12.47 -13.50 21.50
N LEU A 481 -13.72 -13.42 21.02
CA LEU A 481 -14.55 -12.22 21.16
C LEU A 481 -14.82 -11.92 22.64
N SER A 482 -15.30 -12.93 23.38
CA SER A 482 -15.65 -12.80 24.79
C SER A 482 -14.42 -12.48 25.65
N SER A 483 -13.27 -13.14 25.44
CA SER A 483 -12.06 -12.89 26.21
C SER A 483 -11.46 -11.51 25.93
N THR A 484 -11.44 -11.07 24.67
CA THR A 484 -10.93 -9.75 24.30
C THR A 484 -11.81 -8.64 24.86
N TYR A 485 -13.13 -8.80 24.77
CA TYR A 485 -14.06 -7.83 25.34
C TYR A 485 -13.97 -7.80 26.87
N LEU A 486 -13.85 -8.96 27.53
CA LEU A 486 -13.65 -9.02 28.98
C LEU A 486 -12.34 -8.34 29.42
N ALA A 487 -11.24 -8.55 28.70
CA ALA A 487 -9.97 -7.88 28.99
C ALA A 487 -10.10 -6.35 28.87
N PHE A 488 -10.84 -5.87 27.87
CA PHE A 488 -11.17 -4.44 27.76
C PHE A 488 -12.00 -3.96 28.94
N LEU A 489 -13.04 -4.70 29.35
CA LEU A 489 -13.87 -4.36 30.50
C LEU A 489 -13.03 -4.26 31.78
N GLU A 490 -12.17 -5.24 32.03
CA GLU A 490 -11.28 -5.22 33.18
C GLU A 490 -10.39 -3.97 33.16
N LYS A 491 -9.81 -3.62 32.02
CA LYS A 491 -8.94 -2.43 31.91
C LYS A 491 -9.70 -1.11 32.03
N ALA A 492 -10.88 -1.01 31.41
CA ALA A 492 -11.68 0.21 31.38
C ALA A 492 -12.42 0.46 32.70
N LEU A 493 -12.84 -0.62 33.38
CA LEU A 493 -13.66 -0.55 34.60
C LEU A 493 -12.86 -0.74 35.88
N THR A 494 -11.61 -1.19 35.84
CA THR A 494 -10.78 -1.24 37.05
C THR A 494 -10.45 0.19 37.49
N PRO A 495 -10.96 0.66 38.64
CA PRO A 495 -10.74 2.02 39.08
C PRO A 495 -9.29 2.25 39.53
N HIS A 496 -8.82 3.50 39.47
CA HIS A 496 -7.55 3.91 40.09
C HIS A 496 -7.55 3.84 41.62
N SER A 497 -8.72 3.69 42.24
CA SER A 497 -8.91 3.80 43.68
C SER A 497 -9.95 2.80 44.18
N THR A 498 -9.81 2.33 45.41
CA THR A 498 -10.74 1.43 46.11
C THR A 498 -12.11 2.05 46.44
N HIS A 499 -12.45 3.22 45.87
CA HIS A 499 -13.61 4.03 46.26
C HIS A 499 -14.97 3.56 45.72
N PHE A 500 -15.01 2.65 44.72
CA PHE A 500 -16.26 2.16 44.14
C PHE A 500 -16.40 0.64 44.32
N THR A 501 -16.90 0.21 45.48
CA THR A 501 -17.09 -1.21 45.84
C THR A 501 -18.13 -1.91 44.96
N GLU A 502 -19.15 -1.19 44.51
CA GLU A 502 -20.20 -1.65 43.59
C GLU A 502 -19.62 -2.10 42.24
N ASP A 503 -18.55 -1.45 41.77
CA ASP A 503 -17.89 -1.76 40.50
C ASP A 503 -17.13 -3.07 40.55
N THR A 504 -16.52 -3.34 41.70
CA THR A 504 -15.85 -4.62 41.94
C THR A 504 -16.87 -5.75 41.99
N ALA A 505 -18.09 -5.50 42.46
CA ALA A 505 -19.17 -6.47 42.44
C ALA A 505 -19.70 -6.69 41.01
N GLU A 506 -19.96 -5.62 40.26
CA GLU A 506 -20.48 -5.70 38.89
C GLU A 506 -19.47 -6.34 37.93
N LEU A 507 -18.18 -5.99 38.02
CA LEU A 507 -17.14 -6.62 37.24
C LEU A 507 -17.02 -8.12 37.56
N LYS A 508 -17.16 -8.52 38.83
CA LYS A 508 -17.18 -9.94 39.24
C LYS A 508 -18.40 -10.67 38.65
N ILE A 509 -19.56 -10.04 38.61
CA ILE A 509 -20.76 -10.60 37.97
C ILE A 509 -20.51 -10.83 36.48
N LEU A 510 -19.99 -9.82 35.78
CA LEU A 510 -19.65 -9.94 34.36
C LEU A 510 -18.61 -11.03 34.11
N GLN A 511 -17.53 -11.08 34.89
CA GLN A 511 -16.53 -12.15 34.82
C GLN A 511 -17.16 -13.53 34.97
N GLN A 512 -18.11 -13.69 35.90
CA GLN A 512 -18.81 -14.96 36.09
C GLN A 512 -19.73 -15.30 34.91
N GLN A 513 -20.47 -14.32 34.38
CA GLN A 513 -21.31 -14.50 33.18
C GLN A 513 -20.48 -14.91 31.97
N PHE A 514 -19.34 -14.26 31.73
CA PHE A 514 -18.44 -14.62 30.65
C PHE A 514 -17.76 -15.98 30.84
N LYS A 515 -17.46 -16.40 32.08
CA LYS A 515 -16.99 -17.77 32.36
C LYS A 515 -18.04 -18.81 31.98
N VAL A 516 -19.29 -18.62 32.39
CA VAL A 516 -20.40 -19.53 32.03
C VAL A 516 -20.61 -19.53 30.51
N GLN A 517 -20.63 -18.37 29.87
CA GLN A 517 -20.74 -18.24 28.42
C GLN A 517 -19.59 -18.97 27.72
N SER A 518 -18.34 -18.81 28.17
CA SER A 518 -17.17 -19.45 27.54
C SER A 518 -17.23 -20.99 27.58
N ALA A 519 -17.74 -21.57 28.68
CA ALA A 519 -17.93 -23.01 28.82
C ALA A 519 -19.02 -23.55 27.86
N LEU A 520 -19.99 -22.71 27.49
CA LEU A 520 -21.10 -23.05 26.59
C LEU A 520 -20.85 -22.63 25.11
N SER A 521 -19.85 -21.78 24.86
CA SER A 521 -19.62 -21.12 23.56
C SER A 521 -18.49 -21.76 22.75
N ILE A 522 -18.53 -23.07 22.59
CA ILE A 522 -17.67 -23.76 21.63
C ILE A 522 -18.22 -23.44 20.23
N GLY A 523 -17.51 -22.64 19.45
CA GLY A 523 -17.93 -22.33 18.08
C GLY A 523 -17.36 -21.04 17.53
N ARG A 524 -17.69 -20.76 16.27
CA ARG A 524 -17.17 -19.61 15.51
C ARG A 524 -18.31 -18.73 14.98
N ILE A 525 -18.02 -17.44 14.87
CA ILE A 525 -18.88 -16.44 14.27
C ILE A 525 -18.21 -15.86 13.02
N GLY A 526 -18.96 -15.65 11.96
CA GLY A 526 -18.43 -15.06 10.74
C GLY A 526 -19.21 -15.47 9.50
N SER A 527 -18.58 -15.35 8.35
CA SER A 527 -19.20 -15.73 7.09
C SER A 527 -19.51 -17.23 7.08
N GLN A 528 -20.77 -17.58 6.95
CA GLN A 528 -21.22 -18.98 6.86
C GLN A 528 -20.85 -19.65 5.52
N LEU A 529 -20.29 -18.89 4.57
CA LEU A 529 -19.65 -19.41 3.36
C LEU A 529 -18.20 -19.87 3.58
N ALA A 530 -17.65 -19.77 4.79
CA ALA A 530 -16.38 -20.42 5.10
C ALA A 530 -16.65 -21.91 5.35
N LEU A 531 -15.92 -22.78 4.67
CA LEU A 531 -16.06 -24.24 4.80
C LEU A 531 -15.00 -24.79 5.77
N GLU A 532 -15.30 -25.87 6.47
CA GLU A 532 -14.38 -26.46 7.45
C GLU A 532 -13.11 -27.04 6.79
N PRO A 533 -11.94 -26.96 7.46
CA PRO A 533 -10.67 -27.44 6.89
C PRO A 533 -10.69 -28.89 6.42
N ASN A 534 -11.34 -29.80 7.15
CA ASN A 534 -11.44 -31.21 6.79
C ASN A 534 -12.21 -31.41 5.47
N PHE A 535 -13.32 -30.70 5.32
CA PHE A 535 -14.09 -30.72 4.08
C PHE A 535 -13.28 -30.16 2.91
N VAL A 536 -12.59 -29.02 3.11
CA VAL A 536 -11.72 -28.42 2.08
C VAL A 536 -10.61 -29.39 1.66
N LYS A 537 -9.96 -30.05 2.62
CA LYS A 537 -8.95 -31.09 2.38
C LYS A 537 -9.51 -32.23 1.51
N GLU A 538 -10.71 -32.72 1.83
CA GLU A 538 -11.38 -33.75 1.02
C GLU A 538 -11.64 -33.27 -0.41
N GLN A 539 -12.14 -32.03 -0.59
CA GLN A 539 -12.36 -31.47 -1.92
C GLN A 539 -11.06 -31.37 -2.74
N PHE A 540 -9.94 -31.00 -2.11
CA PHE A 540 -8.64 -30.99 -2.77
C PHE A 540 -8.14 -32.40 -3.09
N HIS A 541 -8.44 -33.42 -2.28
CA HIS A 541 -8.13 -34.82 -2.61
C HIS A 541 -8.93 -35.31 -3.82
N ILE A 542 -10.23 -34.98 -3.90
CA ILE A 542 -11.08 -35.30 -5.06
C ILE A 542 -10.56 -34.59 -6.31
N LEU A 543 -10.27 -33.29 -6.21
CA LEU A 543 -9.70 -32.50 -7.31
C LEU A 543 -8.37 -33.08 -7.78
N HIS A 544 -7.44 -33.38 -6.86
CA HIS A 544 -6.13 -33.93 -7.19
C HIS A 544 -6.26 -35.25 -7.93
N ARG A 545 -7.10 -36.18 -7.44
CA ARG A 545 -7.37 -37.47 -8.11
C ARG A 545 -7.90 -37.26 -9.53
N HIS A 546 -8.95 -36.46 -9.67
CA HIS A 546 -9.56 -36.17 -10.97
C HIS A 546 -8.54 -35.57 -11.95
N CYS A 547 -7.78 -34.57 -11.51
CA CYS A 547 -6.77 -33.94 -12.35
C CYS A 547 -5.64 -34.92 -12.70
N HIS A 548 -5.15 -35.69 -11.72
CA HIS A 548 -4.07 -36.65 -11.93
C HIS A 548 -4.44 -37.72 -12.95
N GLU A 549 -5.64 -38.30 -12.86
CA GLU A 549 -6.13 -39.29 -13.82
C GLU A 549 -6.23 -38.75 -15.25
N ASN A 550 -6.50 -37.44 -15.41
CA ASN A 550 -6.74 -36.81 -16.70
C ASN A 550 -5.49 -36.24 -17.38
N ILE A 551 -4.38 -36.06 -16.66
CA ILE A 551 -3.11 -35.52 -17.21
C ILE A 551 -2.15 -36.59 -17.73
N GLN A 552 -2.49 -37.87 -17.59
CA GLN A 552 -1.65 -38.98 -18.03
C GLN A 552 -1.54 -39.02 -19.57
N GLU A 553 -0.45 -39.60 -20.08
CA GLU A 553 -0.16 -39.60 -21.52
C GLU A 553 -1.21 -40.34 -22.36
N ASP A 554 -1.85 -41.37 -21.79
CA ASP A 554 -2.91 -42.16 -22.43
C ASP A 554 -4.22 -41.39 -22.61
N LYS A 555 -4.37 -40.23 -21.94
CA LYS A 555 -5.58 -39.41 -22.03
C LYS A 555 -5.55 -38.48 -23.22
N HIS A 556 -6.74 -38.11 -23.69
CA HIS A 556 -6.87 -37.14 -24.77
C HIS A 556 -6.25 -35.78 -24.37
N ILE A 557 -5.50 -35.15 -25.28
CA ILE A 557 -4.75 -33.91 -25.04
C ILE A 557 -5.60 -32.75 -24.46
N ILE A 558 -6.87 -32.66 -24.87
CA ILE A 558 -7.82 -31.69 -24.29
C ILE A 558 -8.02 -31.95 -22.79
N ASN A 559 -8.18 -33.22 -22.40
CA ASN A 559 -8.36 -33.58 -21.00
C ASN A 559 -7.10 -33.25 -20.20
N GLN A 560 -5.92 -33.56 -20.74
CA GLN A 560 -4.64 -33.26 -20.09
C GLN A 560 -4.48 -31.75 -19.83
N LEU A 561 -4.60 -30.92 -20.87
CA LEU A 561 -4.47 -29.47 -20.75
C LEU A 561 -5.53 -28.86 -19.82
N ASN A 562 -6.79 -29.28 -19.98
CA ASN A 562 -7.90 -28.74 -19.22
C ASN A 562 -7.84 -29.12 -17.73
N ALA A 563 -7.46 -30.37 -17.43
CA ALA A 563 -7.31 -30.87 -16.06
C ALA A 563 -6.19 -30.14 -15.32
N TYR A 564 -5.02 -29.98 -15.94
CA TYR A 564 -3.91 -29.26 -15.30
C TYR A 564 -4.23 -27.77 -15.15
N ALA A 565 -4.84 -27.13 -16.15
CA ALA A 565 -5.30 -25.75 -16.06
C ALA A 565 -6.34 -25.57 -14.92
N CYS A 566 -7.24 -26.54 -14.73
CA CYS A 566 -8.21 -26.55 -13.64
C CYS A 566 -7.54 -26.73 -12.26
N TRP A 567 -6.52 -27.58 -12.16
CA TRP A 567 -5.70 -27.72 -10.96
C TRP A 567 -5.06 -26.38 -10.58
N MET A 568 -4.39 -25.74 -11.54
CA MET A 568 -3.73 -24.46 -11.34
C MET A 568 -4.71 -23.35 -10.96
N TRP A 569 -5.93 -23.37 -11.48
CA TRP A 569 -6.97 -22.43 -11.08
C TRP A 569 -7.28 -22.52 -9.57
N HIS A 570 -7.47 -23.72 -9.02
CA HIS A 570 -7.78 -23.90 -7.60
C HIS A 570 -6.59 -23.62 -6.69
N ILE A 571 -5.39 -24.04 -7.07
CA ILE A 571 -4.16 -23.72 -6.33
C ILE A 571 -3.89 -22.21 -6.32
N SER A 572 -4.16 -21.52 -7.42
CA SER A 572 -4.06 -20.06 -7.50
C SER A 572 -5.06 -19.35 -6.60
N LEU A 573 -6.30 -19.85 -6.50
CA LEU A 573 -7.30 -19.28 -5.58
C LEU A 573 -6.85 -19.41 -4.13
N LEU A 574 -6.37 -20.59 -3.73
CA LEU A 574 -5.87 -20.89 -2.39
C LEU A 574 -4.61 -20.09 -2.00
N SER A 575 -3.68 -19.91 -2.96
CA SER A 575 -2.33 -19.42 -2.66
C SER A 575 -2.13 -17.92 -2.93
N LEU A 576 -3.00 -17.29 -3.74
CA LEU A 576 -2.76 -15.93 -4.23
C LEU A 576 -3.81 -14.91 -3.77
N ALA A 577 -4.69 -15.25 -2.82
CA ALA A 577 -5.78 -14.39 -2.31
C ALA A 577 -6.61 -13.69 -3.40
N SER A 578 -6.66 -14.31 -4.58
CA SER A 578 -7.20 -13.71 -5.80
C SER A 578 -8.68 -14.03 -5.95
N ARG A 579 -9.42 -13.17 -6.65
CA ARG A 579 -10.85 -13.40 -6.92
C ARG A 579 -11.01 -14.30 -8.14
N PRO A 580 -11.99 -15.23 -8.17
CA PRO A 580 -12.28 -16.02 -9.36
C PRO A 580 -12.71 -15.12 -10.52
N LYS A 581 -11.77 -14.80 -11.41
CA LYS A 581 -11.93 -13.88 -12.55
C LYS A 581 -11.40 -14.51 -13.83
N LYS A 582 -11.86 -14.04 -14.98
CA LYS A 582 -11.31 -14.48 -16.27
C LYS A 582 -9.80 -14.22 -16.30
N ASN A 583 -9.02 -15.21 -16.73
CA ASN A 583 -7.56 -15.15 -16.75
C ASN A 583 -6.96 -14.90 -15.35
N LEU A 584 -7.43 -15.65 -14.34
CA LEU A 584 -6.98 -15.58 -12.94
C LEU A 584 -5.45 -15.61 -12.81
N LEU A 585 -4.80 -16.54 -13.54
CA LEU A 585 -3.36 -16.74 -13.53
C LEU A 585 -2.55 -15.55 -14.10
N GLY A 586 -3.19 -14.53 -14.69
CA GLY A 586 -2.44 -13.39 -15.22
C GLY A 586 -1.52 -13.75 -16.40
N ASN A 587 -0.38 -13.06 -16.51
CA ASN A 587 0.69 -13.40 -17.44
C ASN A 587 1.81 -14.09 -16.68
N LEU A 588 2.52 -15.01 -17.32
CA LEU A 588 3.64 -15.70 -16.69
C LEU A 588 4.77 -14.72 -16.31
N ASP A 589 4.99 -13.67 -17.12
CA ASP A 589 6.01 -12.65 -16.90
C ASP A 589 5.75 -11.77 -15.65
N ASP A 590 4.54 -11.82 -15.09
CA ASP A 590 4.21 -11.08 -13.85
C ASP A 590 4.69 -11.85 -12.58
N TYR A 591 5.13 -13.10 -12.72
CA TYR A 591 5.70 -13.92 -11.65
C TYR A 591 7.22 -13.77 -11.61
N CYS A 592 7.74 -13.10 -10.58
CA CYS A 592 9.17 -13.03 -10.32
C CYS A 592 9.55 -14.15 -9.34
N VAL A 593 10.10 -15.23 -9.88
CA VAL A 593 10.50 -16.41 -9.09
C VAL A 593 11.73 -16.09 -8.22
N GLU A 594 12.65 -15.23 -8.68
CA GLU A 594 13.83 -14.86 -7.89
C GLU A 594 13.45 -14.14 -6.60
N LEU A 595 12.52 -13.18 -6.69
CA LEU A 595 12.01 -12.44 -5.53
C LEU A 595 10.87 -13.15 -4.82
N LYS A 596 10.39 -14.29 -5.36
CA LYS A 596 9.23 -15.04 -4.86
C LYS A 596 7.98 -14.16 -4.73
N LEU A 597 7.73 -13.34 -5.74
CA LEU A 597 6.65 -12.36 -5.77
C LEU A 597 5.84 -12.46 -7.07
N LEU A 598 4.54 -12.22 -6.98
CA LEU A 598 3.65 -11.98 -8.11
C LEU A 598 3.09 -10.56 -8.04
N TYR A 599 3.18 -9.79 -9.12
CA TYR A 599 2.51 -8.51 -9.22
C TYR A 599 1.08 -8.66 -9.78
N VAL A 600 0.08 -8.15 -9.04
CA VAL A 600 -1.33 -8.20 -9.46
C VAL A 600 -1.94 -6.81 -9.43
N ASN A 601 -2.40 -6.34 -10.60
CA ASN A 601 -3.24 -5.15 -10.70
C ASN A 601 -4.72 -5.53 -10.91
N ASP A 602 -5.42 -5.75 -9.80
CA ASP A 602 -6.84 -6.14 -9.79
C ASP A 602 -7.82 -5.02 -10.19
N LYS A 603 -7.35 -3.76 -10.24
CA LYS A 603 -8.19 -2.57 -10.44
C LYS A 603 -7.63 -1.61 -11.49
N LYS A 604 -7.06 -2.13 -12.59
CA LYS A 604 -6.48 -1.32 -13.70
C LYS A 604 -7.34 -0.14 -14.19
N ASN A 605 -8.66 -0.17 -13.96
CA ASN A 605 -9.61 0.86 -14.39
C ASN A 605 -10.20 1.73 -13.26
N SER A 606 -9.81 1.54 -11.99
CA SER A 606 -10.37 2.34 -10.90
C SER A 606 -9.59 3.65 -10.75
N LYS A 607 -10.30 4.79 -10.69
CA LYS A 607 -9.69 6.09 -10.37
C LYS A 607 -9.10 6.15 -8.95
N ALA A 608 -9.43 5.16 -8.10
CA ALA A 608 -9.13 5.15 -6.67
C ALA A 608 -7.84 4.39 -6.29
N ARG A 609 -7.32 3.52 -7.17
CA ARG A 609 -6.01 2.85 -7.01
C ARG A 609 -5.31 2.74 -8.35
N LYS A 610 -4.15 3.37 -8.48
CA LYS A 610 -3.31 3.36 -9.68
C LYS A 610 -2.39 2.14 -9.71
N ASP A 611 -1.89 1.74 -8.55
CA ASP A 611 -0.89 0.69 -8.40
C ASP A 611 -1.52 -0.66 -8.01
N GLY A 612 -0.89 -1.75 -8.46
CA GLY A 612 -1.25 -3.11 -8.07
C GLY A 612 -0.75 -3.48 -6.68
N ARG A 613 -0.80 -4.77 -6.34
CA ARG A 613 -0.18 -5.31 -5.12
C ARG A 613 0.81 -6.41 -5.47
N PHE A 614 1.76 -6.63 -4.58
CA PHE A 614 2.66 -7.78 -4.64
C PHE A 614 2.11 -8.89 -3.74
N ILE A 615 2.18 -10.12 -4.25
CA ILE A 615 1.69 -11.33 -3.58
C ILE A 615 2.88 -12.26 -3.37
N PRO A 616 3.25 -12.56 -2.12
CA PRO A 616 4.31 -13.51 -1.81
C PRO A 616 3.96 -14.93 -2.30
N LEU A 617 4.94 -15.60 -2.89
CA LEU A 617 4.79 -16.95 -3.45
C LEU A 617 5.43 -17.97 -2.50
N SER A 618 4.62 -18.91 -1.99
CA SER A 618 5.13 -20.04 -1.20
C SER A 618 5.99 -20.97 -2.04
N ASP A 619 6.90 -21.70 -1.39
CA ASP A 619 7.78 -22.64 -2.08
C ASP A 619 6.95 -23.75 -2.76
N PHE A 620 5.84 -24.17 -2.16
CA PHE A 620 4.87 -25.06 -2.79
C PHE A 620 4.27 -24.45 -4.06
N PHE A 621 3.86 -23.19 -4.03
CA PHE A 621 3.27 -22.55 -5.22
C PHE A 621 4.31 -22.43 -6.33
N ILE A 622 5.54 -22.03 -6.01
CA ILE A 622 6.66 -21.93 -6.96
C ILE A 622 6.90 -23.28 -7.62
N LYS A 623 7.02 -24.36 -6.84
CA LYS A 623 7.21 -25.71 -7.38
C LYS A 623 6.02 -26.15 -8.24
N THR A 624 4.80 -25.80 -7.84
CA THR A 624 3.59 -26.09 -8.63
C THR A 624 3.56 -25.33 -9.96
N LEU A 625 3.99 -24.06 -9.95
CA LEU A 625 4.14 -23.26 -11.16
C LEU A 625 5.20 -23.86 -12.10
N GLN A 626 6.36 -24.25 -11.57
CA GLN A 626 7.42 -24.91 -12.32
C GLN A 626 6.97 -26.24 -12.95
N ASN A 627 6.27 -27.08 -12.18
CA ASN A 627 5.72 -28.34 -12.69
C ASN A 627 4.70 -28.08 -13.81
N TYR A 628 3.86 -27.04 -13.68
CA TYR A 628 2.91 -26.67 -14.73
C TYR A 628 3.59 -26.15 -15.98
N THR A 629 4.59 -25.28 -15.87
CA THR A 629 5.33 -24.77 -17.03
C THR A 629 6.07 -25.89 -17.75
N ALA A 630 6.73 -26.79 -17.02
CA ALA A 630 7.38 -27.96 -17.59
C ALA A 630 6.39 -28.89 -18.31
N PHE A 631 5.20 -29.12 -17.73
CA PHE A 631 4.12 -29.84 -18.40
C PHE A 631 3.70 -29.16 -19.71
N LEU A 632 3.52 -27.84 -19.72
CA LEU A 632 3.17 -27.09 -20.94
C LEU A 632 4.27 -27.19 -22.00
N GLU A 633 5.55 -27.18 -21.61
CA GLU A 633 6.68 -27.37 -22.52
C GLU A 633 6.65 -28.74 -23.18
N GLN A 634 6.45 -29.81 -22.40
CA GLN A 634 6.28 -31.18 -22.93
C GLN A 634 5.12 -31.28 -23.93
N ILE A 635 4.00 -30.62 -23.63
CA ILE A 635 2.83 -30.59 -24.52
C ILE A 635 3.14 -29.83 -25.82
N ILE A 636 3.92 -28.74 -25.75
CA ILE A 636 4.33 -27.99 -26.93
C ILE A 636 5.34 -28.78 -27.76
N GLU A 637 6.24 -29.53 -27.12
CA GLU A 637 7.17 -30.41 -27.79
C GLU A 637 6.43 -31.52 -28.56
N ALA A 638 5.48 -32.20 -27.90
CA ALA A 638 4.72 -33.30 -28.49
C ALA A 638 3.66 -32.85 -29.51
N TYR A 639 2.93 -31.75 -29.24
CA TYR A 639 1.74 -31.35 -30.01
C TYR A 639 1.84 -29.95 -30.62
N GLY A 640 2.97 -29.26 -30.50
CA GLY A 640 3.11 -27.87 -30.95
C GLY A 640 2.91 -27.67 -32.44
N SER A 641 3.38 -28.60 -33.28
CA SER A 641 3.17 -28.57 -34.74
C SER A 641 1.68 -28.67 -35.08
N PHE A 642 0.98 -29.61 -34.43
CA PHE A 642 -0.44 -29.81 -34.56
C PHE A 642 -1.25 -28.58 -34.12
N PHE A 643 -0.94 -28.01 -32.95
CA PHE A 643 -1.60 -26.80 -32.47
C PHE A 643 -1.36 -25.57 -33.36
N ARG A 644 -0.18 -25.45 -34.01
CA ARG A 644 0.05 -24.39 -35.00
C ARG A 644 -0.93 -24.50 -36.17
N GLN A 645 -1.17 -25.72 -36.67
CA GLN A 645 -2.11 -25.99 -37.76
C GLN A 645 -3.55 -25.72 -37.34
N VAL A 646 -3.97 -26.26 -36.18
CA VAL A 646 -5.36 -26.18 -35.71
C VAL A 646 -5.75 -24.76 -35.30
N PHE A 647 -4.87 -24.04 -34.60
CA PHE A 647 -5.16 -22.70 -34.08
C PHE A 647 -4.64 -21.56 -34.98
N ALA A 648 -4.14 -21.89 -36.18
CA ALA A 648 -3.60 -20.94 -37.16
C ALA A 648 -2.59 -19.95 -36.56
N LYS A 649 -1.66 -20.46 -35.73
CA LYS A 649 -0.59 -19.66 -35.11
C LYS A 649 0.76 -20.03 -35.70
N LYS A 650 1.62 -19.02 -35.94
CA LYS A 650 2.99 -19.22 -36.45
C LYS A 650 3.85 -20.08 -35.51
N LYS A 651 3.73 -19.86 -34.20
CA LYS A 651 4.39 -20.61 -33.14
C LYS A 651 3.42 -20.74 -31.96
N ILE A 652 3.53 -21.84 -31.23
CA ILE A 652 2.88 -22.04 -29.93
C ILE A 652 3.97 -21.96 -28.87
N THR A 653 3.74 -21.13 -27.86
CA THR A 653 4.63 -20.91 -26.72
C THR A 653 3.90 -21.22 -25.41
N VAL A 654 4.66 -21.33 -24.31
CA VAL A 654 4.07 -21.55 -22.97
C VAL A 654 3.05 -20.46 -22.65
N ASN A 655 3.35 -19.20 -22.95
CA ASN A 655 2.45 -18.06 -22.75
C ASN A 655 1.13 -18.16 -23.54
N ASP A 656 1.11 -18.91 -24.65
CA ASP A 656 -0.13 -19.14 -25.39
C ASP A 656 -1.06 -20.11 -24.67
N LEU A 657 -0.52 -21.10 -23.95
CA LEU A 657 -1.28 -22.14 -23.25
C LEU A 657 -1.52 -21.79 -21.77
N PHE A 658 -0.65 -21.00 -21.15
CA PHE A 658 -0.71 -20.64 -19.74
C PHE A 658 -2.04 -19.96 -19.39
N GLY A 659 -2.75 -20.56 -18.43
CA GLY A 659 -4.06 -20.08 -18.01
C GLY A 659 -5.16 -20.17 -19.08
N LYS A 660 -4.96 -21.01 -20.11
CA LYS A 660 -5.95 -21.31 -21.15
C LYS A 660 -6.45 -22.75 -21.03
N VAL A 661 -7.59 -22.98 -21.66
CA VAL A 661 -8.23 -24.30 -21.83
C VAL A 661 -8.67 -24.45 -23.27
N ILE A 662 -8.74 -25.70 -23.74
CA ILE A 662 -9.34 -26.03 -25.02
C ILE A 662 -10.81 -26.31 -24.79
N PHE A 663 -11.66 -25.41 -25.23
CA PHE A 663 -13.09 -25.61 -25.23
C PHE A 663 -13.47 -26.56 -26.38
N SER A 664 -14.06 -27.70 -26.04
CA SER A 664 -14.76 -28.59 -26.98
C SER A 664 -16.15 -28.88 -26.41
N LYS A 665 -17.17 -28.91 -27.29
CA LYS A 665 -18.56 -29.16 -26.89
C LYS A 665 -18.89 -30.65 -27.03
N ASP A 666 -19.10 -31.32 -25.90
CA ASP A 666 -19.65 -32.67 -25.70
C ASP A 666 -18.96 -33.86 -26.42
N ILE A 667 -17.99 -33.61 -27.31
CA ILE A 667 -17.25 -34.62 -28.07
C ILE A 667 -15.76 -34.28 -28.08
N LEU A 668 -14.91 -35.27 -27.84
CA LEU A 668 -13.46 -35.15 -28.01
C LEU A 668 -13.12 -35.37 -29.50
N PRO A 669 -12.45 -34.41 -30.15
CA PRO A 669 -12.11 -34.50 -31.57
C PRO A 669 -11.03 -35.55 -31.83
N ILE A 670 -11.25 -36.45 -32.78
CA ILE A 670 -10.30 -37.52 -33.14
C ILE A 670 -9.64 -37.21 -34.48
N THR A 671 -10.34 -36.52 -35.38
CA THR A 671 -9.86 -36.22 -36.74
C THR A 671 -9.41 -34.76 -36.89
N VAL A 672 -8.49 -34.50 -37.82
CA VAL A 672 -8.02 -33.13 -38.14
C VAL A 672 -9.19 -32.19 -38.51
N LYS A 673 -10.19 -32.69 -39.23
CA LYS A 673 -11.38 -31.92 -39.62
C LYS A 673 -12.22 -31.51 -38.41
N GLU A 674 -12.38 -32.41 -37.44
CA GLU A 674 -13.05 -32.09 -36.17
C GLU A 674 -12.28 -31.03 -35.41
N TRP A 675 -10.96 -31.19 -35.29
CA TRP A 675 -10.07 -30.22 -34.63
C TRP A 675 -10.11 -28.83 -35.24
N GLN A 676 -10.21 -28.72 -36.57
CA GLN A 676 -10.34 -27.45 -37.30
C GLN A 676 -11.74 -26.83 -37.21
N SER A 677 -12.69 -27.48 -36.55
CA SER A 677 -14.03 -26.93 -36.34
C SER A 677 -13.98 -25.62 -35.55
N ARG A 678 -14.81 -24.64 -35.95
CA ARG A 678 -15.01 -23.40 -35.19
C ARG A 678 -15.58 -23.63 -33.77
N LYS A 679 -15.97 -24.86 -33.44
CA LYS A 679 -16.42 -25.27 -32.10
C LYS A 679 -15.27 -25.52 -31.13
N ILE A 680 -14.04 -25.74 -31.63
CA ILE A 680 -12.85 -25.97 -30.80
C ILE A 680 -12.02 -24.70 -30.75
N LYS A 681 -11.79 -24.20 -29.54
CA LYS A 681 -11.08 -22.93 -29.34
C LYS A 681 -10.23 -22.97 -28.08
N LEU A 682 -9.04 -22.40 -28.18
CA LEU A 682 -8.25 -22.04 -27.03
C LEU A 682 -8.85 -20.78 -26.38
N ILE A 683 -9.39 -20.90 -25.17
CA ILE A 683 -10.03 -19.80 -24.45
C ILE A 683 -9.38 -19.58 -23.08
N PRO A 684 -9.39 -18.34 -22.54
CA PRO A 684 -8.92 -18.09 -21.18
C PRO A 684 -9.76 -18.82 -20.15
N LEU A 685 -9.10 -19.39 -19.13
CA LEU A 685 -9.75 -19.90 -17.93
C LEU A 685 -10.72 -18.86 -17.36
N SER A 686 -11.89 -19.33 -16.97
CA SER A 686 -12.92 -18.47 -16.37
C SER A 686 -13.75 -19.26 -15.37
N ARG A 687 -14.32 -18.53 -14.41
CA ARG A 687 -15.27 -19.08 -13.43
C ARG A 687 -16.36 -19.93 -14.09
N LYS A 688 -16.96 -19.44 -15.17
CA LYS A 688 -18.04 -20.14 -15.87
C LYS A 688 -17.57 -21.49 -16.41
N TRP A 689 -16.40 -21.52 -17.04
CA TRP A 689 -15.84 -22.74 -17.60
C TRP A 689 -15.49 -23.76 -16.50
N VAL A 690 -14.81 -23.32 -15.43
CA VAL A 690 -14.39 -24.21 -14.33
C VAL A 690 -15.61 -24.84 -13.64
N ASN A 691 -16.65 -24.04 -13.37
CA ASN A 691 -17.89 -24.56 -12.78
C ASN A 691 -18.56 -25.64 -13.66
N SER A 692 -18.55 -25.45 -14.99
CA SER A 692 -19.09 -26.44 -15.92
C SER A 692 -18.22 -27.69 -16.01
N TYR A 693 -16.89 -27.52 -16.05
CA TYR A 693 -15.93 -28.63 -16.12
C TYR A 693 -15.95 -29.50 -14.86
N MET A 694 -16.10 -28.89 -13.69
CA MET A 694 -16.15 -29.58 -12.39
C MET A 694 -17.57 -30.03 -12.00
N GLN A 695 -18.55 -29.91 -12.90
CA GLN A 695 -19.91 -30.35 -12.64
C GLN A 695 -19.93 -31.88 -12.45
N GLY A 696 -20.39 -32.34 -11.28
CA GLY A 696 -20.41 -33.76 -10.93
C GLY A 696 -19.13 -34.26 -10.24
N VAL A 697 -18.05 -33.46 -10.22
CA VAL A 697 -16.85 -33.74 -9.43
C VAL A 697 -16.94 -33.07 -8.06
N PHE A 698 -17.35 -31.81 -8.03
CA PHE A 698 -17.64 -31.10 -6.78
C PHE A 698 -19.13 -31.17 -6.40
N PRO A 699 -19.45 -30.93 -5.12
CA PRO A 699 -20.83 -30.80 -4.65
C PRO A 699 -21.65 -29.86 -5.53
N LYS A 700 -22.90 -30.26 -5.79
CA LYS A 700 -23.82 -29.48 -6.60
C LYS A 700 -23.98 -28.07 -6.02
N ASN A 701 -23.94 -27.07 -6.91
CA ASN A 701 -24.07 -25.64 -6.59
C ASN A 701 -22.92 -25.04 -5.76
N MET A 702 -21.76 -25.69 -5.63
CA MET A 702 -20.61 -25.10 -4.94
C MET A 702 -20.28 -23.70 -5.51
N TYR A 703 -20.27 -22.68 -4.63
CA TYR A 703 -20.10 -21.29 -5.03
C TYR A 703 -18.64 -20.99 -5.33
N SER A 704 -18.34 -20.39 -6.48
CA SER A 704 -16.96 -20.30 -6.98
C SER A 704 -15.98 -19.46 -6.14
N ASN A 705 -16.47 -18.67 -5.18
CA ASN A 705 -15.64 -17.89 -4.26
C ASN A 705 -15.40 -18.59 -2.92
N TRP A 706 -15.74 -19.88 -2.79
CA TRP A 706 -15.62 -20.63 -1.54
C TRP A 706 -14.21 -20.62 -0.93
N LEU A 707 -13.17 -20.78 -1.76
CA LEU A 707 -11.78 -20.70 -1.32
C LEU A 707 -11.47 -19.34 -0.69
N ARG A 708 -11.99 -18.23 -1.22
CA ARG A 708 -11.73 -16.91 -0.64
C ARG A 708 -12.26 -16.77 0.79
N HIS A 709 -13.43 -17.35 1.08
CA HIS A 709 -14.00 -17.36 2.43
C HIS A 709 -13.20 -18.29 3.35
N PHE A 710 -12.83 -19.47 2.85
CA PHE A 710 -11.98 -20.41 3.56
C PHE A 710 -10.60 -19.81 3.90
N ASP A 711 -9.85 -19.35 2.90
CA ASP A 711 -8.48 -18.85 3.02
C ASP A 711 -8.39 -17.70 4.02
N MET A 712 -9.35 -16.76 4.00
CA MET A 712 -9.32 -15.63 4.92
C MET A 712 -9.53 -16.09 6.36
N ASN A 713 -10.42 -17.06 6.61
CA ASN A 713 -10.58 -17.65 7.93
C ASN A 713 -9.35 -18.46 8.34
N PHE A 714 -8.74 -19.16 7.39
CA PHE A 714 -7.60 -20.03 7.64
C PHE A 714 -6.33 -19.25 7.95
N LEU A 715 -6.11 -18.10 7.30
CA LEU A 715 -5.02 -17.17 7.61
C LEU A 715 -5.18 -16.52 9.00
N MET A 716 -6.43 -16.31 9.45
CA MET A 716 -6.75 -15.74 10.77
C MET A 716 -6.77 -16.78 11.89
N HIS A 717 -6.61 -18.07 11.58
CA HIS A 717 -6.75 -19.15 12.54
C HIS A 717 -5.39 -19.57 13.09
N GLU A 718 -5.24 -19.52 14.41
CA GLU A 718 -4.09 -20.12 15.10
C GLU A 718 -4.17 -21.65 14.96
N GLN A 719 -3.21 -22.24 14.25
CA GLN A 719 -3.15 -23.69 14.13
C GLN A 719 -2.71 -24.31 15.47
N GLN A 720 -3.25 -25.49 15.80
CA GLN A 720 -2.71 -26.28 16.90
C GLN A 720 -1.21 -26.52 16.65
N GLU A 721 -0.38 -26.40 17.69
CA GLU A 721 1.10 -26.34 17.68
C GLU A 721 1.74 -24.94 17.59
N GLY A 722 1.35 -23.99 18.46
CA GLY A 722 2.16 -22.79 18.73
C GLY A 722 2.48 -21.90 17.52
N LYS A 723 1.77 -22.08 16.40
CA LYS A 723 1.94 -21.27 15.19
C LYS A 723 0.98 -20.09 15.24
N PRO A 724 1.50 -18.85 15.35
CA PRO A 724 0.65 -17.67 15.42
C PRO A 724 -0.11 -17.48 14.10
N ALA A 725 -1.35 -17.01 14.19
CA ALA A 725 -2.12 -16.59 13.01
C ALA A 725 -1.39 -15.45 12.28
N LEU A 726 -1.67 -15.30 10.98
CA LEU A 726 -1.12 -14.18 10.23
C LEU A 726 -1.76 -12.87 10.72
N ALA A 727 -0.93 -11.88 11.06
CA ALA A 727 -1.41 -10.60 11.53
C ALA A 727 -2.37 -9.96 10.51
N PHE A 728 -3.47 -9.39 11.01
CA PHE A 728 -4.58 -8.99 10.13
C PHE A 728 -4.20 -7.92 9.09
N HIS A 729 -3.29 -7.01 9.42
CA HIS A 729 -2.78 -6.01 8.48
C HIS A 729 -2.00 -6.64 7.30
N LEU A 730 -1.34 -7.80 7.52
CA LEU A 730 -0.69 -8.56 6.44
C LEU A 730 -1.72 -9.28 5.56
N ILE A 731 -2.81 -9.74 6.16
CA ILE A 731 -3.96 -10.30 5.41
C ILE A 731 -4.58 -9.20 4.54
N GLN A 732 -4.74 -7.99 5.05
CA GLN A 732 -5.21 -6.86 4.26
C GLN A 732 -4.29 -6.59 3.07
N ALA A 733 -2.97 -6.58 3.28
CA ALA A 733 -1.97 -6.45 2.22
C ALA A 733 -2.14 -7.52 1.13
N LEU A 734 -2.23 -8.78 1.55
CA LEU A 734 -2.39 -9.92 0.66
C LEU A 734 -3.67 -9.86 -0.18
N TYR A 735 -4.78 -9.39 0.40
CA TYR A 735 -6.07 -9.26 -0.28
C TYR A 735 -6.22 -7.93 -1.04
N GLY A 736 -5.24 -7.02 -0.92
CA GLY A 736 -5.34 -5.65 -1.41
C GLY A 736 -6.53 -4.93 -0.77
N HIS A 737 -6.76 -5.13 0.51
CA HIS A 737 -7.79 -4.46 1.30
C HIS A 737 -7.22 -3.32 2.16
N ASP A 738 -5.94 -2.99 2.01
CA ASP A 738 -5.30 -1.89 2.74
C ASP A 738 -5.97 -0.56 2.47
N GLN A 739 -5.80 0.36 3.41
CA GLN A 739 -6.12 1.73 3.15
C GLN A 739 -5.21 2.29 2.06
N ARG A 740 -5.71 3.29 1.34
CA ARG A 740 -4.97 3.94 0.26
C ARG A 740 -3.65 4.51 0.79
N ASP A 741 -2.58 4.32 0.02
CA ASP A 741 -1.22 4.79 0.29
C ASP A 741 -0.54 4.05 1.48
N ARG A 742 -1.15 2.93 1.94
CA ARG A 742 -0.59 2.03 2.97
C ARG A 742 -0.36 0.61 2.45
N GLU A 743 -0.53 0.37 1.16
CA GLU A 743 -0.21 -0.91 0.53
C GLU A 743 1.23 -1.34 0.88
N ALA A 744 1.48 -2.64 1.04
CA ALA A 744 2.72 -3.18 1.62
C ALA A 744 4.06 -2.67 1.06
N PHE A 745 4.07 -2.23 -0.21
CA PHE A 745 5.26 -1.74 -0.91
C PHE A 745 5.14 -0.25 -1.27
N HIS A 746 4.16 0.44 -0.69
CA HIS A 746 3.99 1.87 -0.85
C HIS A 746 5.01 2.62 0.03
N PRO A 747 5.64 3.72 -0.43
CA PRO A 747 6.63 4.47 0.36
C PRO A 747 6.12 4.97 1.72
N HIS A 748 4.82 5.23 1.83
CA HIS A 748 4.17 5.68 3.08
C HIS A 748 3.58 4.54 3.92
N SER A 749 3.82 3.28 3.54
CA SER A 749 3.43 2.14 4.36
C SER A 749 4.41 1.99 5.52
N SER A 750 3.89 1.82 6.73
CA SER A 750 4.69 1.41 7.89
C SER A 750 4.99 -0.10 7.88
N LEU A 751 4.45 -0.84 6.91
CA LEU A 751 4.70 -2.27 6.79
C LEU A 751 6.08 -2.53 6.21
N ILE A 752 6.90 -3.32 6.91
CA ILE A 752 8.22 -3.71 6.42
C ILE A 752 8.04 -4.77 5.31
N PRO A 753 8.44 -4.50 4.05
CA PRO A 753 8.14 -5.41 2.94
C PRO A 753 8.71 -6.82 3.12
N ASN A 754 9.93 -6.92 3.67
CA ASN A 754 10.55 -8.23 3.92
C ASN A 754 9.78 -9.05 4.97
N VAL A 755 9.27 -8.42 6.02
CA VAL A 755 8.45 -9.09 7.05
C VAL A 755 7.15 -9.60 6.42
N TYR A 756 6.50 -8.77 5.61
CA TYR A 756 5.31 -9.17 4.85
C TYR A 756 5.59 -10.38 3.97
N VAL A 757 6.66 -10.35 3.17
CA VAL A 757 7.03 -11.44 2.27
C VAL A 757 7.29 -12.72 3.05
N GLN A 758 8.09 -12.66 4.12
CA GLN A 758 8.44 -13.84 4.90
C GLN A 758 7.24 -14.46 5.61
N GLN A 759 6.48 -13.66 6.37
CA GLN A 759 5.37 -14.18 7.18
C GLN A 759 4.21 -14.66 6.32
N ALA A 760 3.81 -13.91 5.28
CA ALA A 760 2.74 -14.35 4.40
C ALA A 760 3.15 -15.61 3.61
N ARG A 761 4.41 -15.69 3.15
CA ARG A 761 4.92 -16.89 2.45
C ARG A 761 4.90 -18.11 3.35
N GLN A 762 5.36 -17.98 4.59
CA GLN A 762 5.38 -19.06 5.56
C GLN A 762 3.95 -19.54 5.87
N GLN A 763 3.02 -18.61 6.14
CA GLN A 763 1.64 -18.99 6.42
C GLN A 763 0.95 -19.67 5.23
N LEU A 764 1.17 -19.17 4.01
CA LEU A 764 0.63 -19.81 2.80
C LEU A 764 1.20 -21.23 2.60
N GLN A 765 2.48 -21.43 2.91
CA GLN A 765 3.11 -22.75 2.89
C GLN A 765 2.50 -23.70 3.93
N ASP A 766 2.35 -23.24 5.17
CA ASP A 766 1.75 -24.01 6.26
C ASP A 766 0.29 -24.35 5.96
N ASN A 767 -0.46 -23.43 5.36
CA ASN A 767 -1.85 -23.65 4.98
C ASN A 767 -1.97 -24.83 4.00
N VAL A 768 -1.15 -24.84 2.94
CA VAL A 768 -1.12 -25.95 1.99
C VAL A 768 -0.72 -27.27 2.66
N LYS A 769 0.30 -27.23 3.54
CA LYS A 769 0.80 -28.40 4.26
C LYS A 769 -0.28 -29.02 5.16
N SER A 770 -1.00 -28.20 5.92
CA SER A 770 -2.08 -28.66 6.82
C SER A 770 -3.25 -29.31 6.07
N LEU A 771 -3.53 -28.86 4.84
CA LEU A 771 -4.52 -29.47 3.95
C LEU A 771 -3.99 -30.71 3.23
N SER A 772 -2.71 -31.08 3.42
CA SER A 772 -2.08 -32.25 2.80
C SER A 772 -2.19 -32.26 1.26
N ILE A 773 -2.14 -31.08 0.66
CA ILE A 773 -2.25 -30.91 -0.79
C ILE A 773 -0.93 -31.37 -1.44
N LYS A 774 -1.03 -32.23 -2.45
CA LYS A 774 0.11 -32.79 -3.16
C LYS A 774 0.40 -32.00 -4.44
N HIS A 775 1.64 -32.02 -4.89
CA HIS A 775 1.95 -31.56 -6.24
C HIS A 775 1.26 -32.46 -7.29
N LEU A 776 0.99 -31.87 -8.44
CA LEU A 776 0.46 -32.58 -9.61
C LEU A 776 1.62 -32.81 -10.58
N GLU A 777 1.86 -34.08 -10.91
CA GLU A 777 2.93 -34.49 -11.82
C GLU A 777 2.36 -35.46 -12.85
N ARG A 778 2.76 -35.25 -14.10
CA ARG A 778 2.51 -36.17 -15.21
C ARG A 778 3.61 -37.24 -15.13
N LYS A 779 3.20 -38.49 -15.05
CA LYS A 779 4.12 -39.63 -15.06
C LYS A 779 4.34 -40.13 -16.47
#